data_AF-A0A139QCS9-F1
#
_entry.id   AF-A0A139QCS9-F1
#
_cell.length_a   1.000
_cell.length_b   1.000
_cell.length_c   1.000
_cell.angle_alpha   90.00
_cell.angle_beta   90.00
_cell.angle_gamma   90.00
#
_symmetry.space_group_name_H-M   'P 1'
#
loop_
_entity.id
_entity.type
_entity.pdbx_description
1 polymer ?
#
loop_
_entity_poly.entity_id
_entity_poly.type
_entity_poly.pdbx_seq_one_letter_code
_entity_poly.pdbx_strand_id
1 'polypeptide(L)'
;MAYFLVGKDNSSLFSKRTTWDFDAAIAAASDGDTIEIQENFKVEFGSILIDKNLSFIGNVIEEEQLILPTLDGLFAIDGVNVTFKNLALNVKEEKYNCLNIKPGSSVLLDTVLLESNQTEGEIYPICYSKDSTVTIKNSVVRSFQPDKRQRIYFDNSTVLIQDTNIYVQTVFDNSRFELSNIELEVSDNNGIFLGTKSEGSIKSSILFAGSFENKRSTIECTQSSLTLLDTRVFLDNDEKYINACYLKESSLSVGFAMLHSIKTVKSSVYIEDHLGLVELGDFEDHSSVTGNILMVLGGNHNKINVYSDGNSNLRLNKIIVGMKTNPDIKLERNVKFEVGELLRVKTNEDYTDVILDENNQYTLVNDEVSISHFGEKTTFEKLQDMIGLDSVKNEVQEFIAITNMNKSRKDKGFNTSGVTLHSLFLGNPGTGKTTVARLMGKLLYENNIIPTDKYVETSRSDLVGQHIGHTAIKTRKVLESALGGVLFIDEAYTLAKGGEKDFGSEAIDEILKFMEDHREDIVLIFAGYTKDMEKFLEMNEGLRSRIPNVFHFEDYSIEQLYQIGLNDLVSKGYKVDVEAYQKLLKNNFERSNDFSNGRWVRNQNEKILRKVAMYLFENNIEIIETIPSEVLENCYI
;
A
#
# COMPACT_ATOMS: atom_id res chain seq x y z
N MET A 1 -26.97 38.54 30.83
CA MET A 1 -27.81 37.34 30.86
C MET A 1 -29.25 37.74 31.17
N ALA A 2 -29.91 38.24 30.14
CA ALA A 2 -31.34 38.40 30.03
C ALA A 2 -31.95 37.20 29.28
N TYR A 3 -33.26 37.02 29.45
CA TYR A 3 -34.05 35.99 28.78
C TYR A 3 -35.06 36.64 27.85
N PHE A 4 -35.05 36.21 26.59
CA PHE A 4 -35.96 36.68 25.55
C PHE A 4 -36.86 35.52 25.14
N LEU A 5 -38.09 35.48 25.68
CA LEU A 5 -39.08 34.47 25.27
C LEU A 5 -39.65 34.82 23.90
N VAL A 6 -39.28 34.07 22.88
CA VAL A 6 -39.81 34.14 21.52
C VAL A 6 -41.00 33.19 21.40
N GLY A 7 -42.08 33.69 20.80
CA GLY A 7 -43.31 32.92 20.64
C GLY A 7 -44.35 33.69 19.84
N LYS A 8 -45.52 33.06 19.66
CA LYS A 8 -46.66 33.71 18.98
C LYS A 8 -47.05 34.99 19.71
N ASP A 9 -47.55 35.96 18.97
CA ASP A 9 -48.16 37.15 19.58
C ASP A 9 -49.37 36.69 20.42
N ASN A 10 -49.26 36.92 21.72
CA ASN A 10 -50.26 36.59 22.72
C ASN A 10 -50.94 37.84 23.29
N SER A 11 -50.79 38.99 22.63
CA SER A 11 -51.50 40.20 23.00
C SER A 11 -53.00 40.05 22.79
N SER A 12 -53.76 40.78 23.60
CA SER A 12 -55.21 40.86 23.50
C SER A 12 -55.65 42.31 23.68
N LEU A 13 -56.96 42.58 23.55
CA LEU A 13 -57.53 43.89 23.89
C LEU A 13 -57.19 44.37 25.31
N PHE A 14 -56.82 43.46 26.22
CA PHE A 14 -56.57 43.75 27.63
C PHE A 14 -55.14 43.44 28.10
N SER A 15 -54.27 42.89 27.24
CA SER A 15 -52.90 42.51 27.61
C SER A 15 -51.90 42.87 26.51
N LYS A 16 -50.75 43.40 26.91
CA LYS A 16 -49.61 43.59 26.00
C LYS A 16 -48.96 42.25 25.70
N ARG A 17 -48.32 42.15 24.53
CA ARG A 17 -47.52 40.99 24.13
C ARG A 17 -46.43 40.74 25.18
N THR A 18 -46.25 39.48 25.58
CA THR A 18 -45.21 39.06 26.53
C THR A 18 -44.09 38.26 25.86
N THR A 19 -44.23 38.00 24.56
CA THR A 19 -43.24 37.30 23.72
C THR A 19 -42.55 38.27 22.77
N TRP A 20 -41.40 37.87 22.25
CA TRP A 20 -40.65 38.58 21.23
C TRP A 20 -40.88 37.97 19.84
N ASP A 21 -40.77 38.80 18.80
CA ASP A 21 -40.47 38.30 17.46
C ASP A 21 -39.03 37.78 17.44
N PHE A 22 -38.77 36.74 16.64
CA PHE A 22 -37.47 36.06 16.64
C PHE A 22 -36.31 36.99 16.28
N ASP A 23 -36.41 37.70 15.15
CA ASP A 23 -35.38 38.66 14.71
C ASP A 23 -35.19 39.81 15.71
N ALA A 24 -36.29 40.28 16.33
CA ALA A 24 -36.26 41.35 17.30
C ALA A 24 -35.55 40.91 18.60
N ALA A 25 -35.76 39.66 19.05
CA ALA A 25 -35.06 39.11 20.20
C ALA A 25 -33.55 39.05 19.96
N ILE A 26 -33.12 38.57 18.79
CA ILE A 26 -31.69 38.47 18.44
C ILE A 26 -31.04 39.85 18.34
N ALA A 27 -31.73 40.82 17.72
CA ALA A 27 -31.25 42.19 17.62
C ALA A 27 -31.07 42.83 19.01
N ALA A 28 -32.02 42.59 19.92
CA ALA A 28 -32.01 43.15 21.28
C ALA A 28 -31.06 42.44 22.25
N ALA A 29 -30.75 41.16 22.01
CA ALA A 29 -29.88 40.36 22.87
C ALA A 29 -28.44 40.91 22.90
N SER A 30 -27.77 40.72 24.03
CA SER A 30 -26.35 41.01 24.25
C SER A 30 -25.56 39.71 24.49
N ASP A 31 -24.23 39.82 24.57
CA ASP A 31 -23.37 38.68 24.90
C ASP A 31 -23.79 37.97 26.19
N GLY A 32 -23.90 36.65 26.11
CA GLY A 32 -24.30 35.75 27.19
C GLY A 32 -25.80 35.68 27.45
N ASP A 33 -26.64 36.29 26.61
CA ASP A 33 -28.09 36.23 26.76
C ASP A 33 -28.69 34.93 26.18
N THR A 34 -29.92 34.63 26.62
CA THR A 34 -30.67 33.44 26.22
C THR A 34 -31.94 33.83 25.47
N ILE A 35 -32.16 33.17 24.34
CA ILE A 35 -33.36 33.28 23.52
C ILE A 35 -34.14 31.98 23.71
N GLU A 36 -35.22 32.06 24.48
CA GLU A 36 -36.08 30.91 24.74
C GLU A 36 -37.16 30.82 23.66
N ILE A 37 -37.40 29.62 23.13
CA ILE A 37 -38.41 29.39 22.10
C ILE A 37 -39.60 28.68 22.75
N GLN A 38 -40.78 29.29 22.66
CA GLN A 38 -42.01 28.72 23.18
C GLN A 38 -42.27 27.32 22.59
N GLU A 39 -42.91 26.46 23.37
CA GLU A 39 -43.34 25.13 22.93
C GLU A 39 -44.17 25.18 21.63
N ASN A 40 -43.95 24.21 20.74
CA ASN A 40 -44.63 24.10 19.45
C ASN A 40 -44.59 25.40 18.60
N PHE A 41 -43.61 26.26 18.83
CA PHE A 41 -43.38 27.44 18.03
C PHE A 41 -42.59 27.08 16.78
N LYS A 42 -43.00 27.66 15.65
CA LYS A 42 -42.33 27.53 14.37
C LYS A 42 -42.14 28.90 13.76
N VAL A 43 -40.93 29.19 13.31
CA VAL A 43 -40.60 30.42 12.57
C VAL A 43 -39.76 30.09 11.35
N GLU A 44 -40.06 30.79 10.25
CA GLU A 44 -39.29 30.76 9.01
C GLU A 44 -38.59 32.11 8.85
N PHE A 45 -37.31 32.09 8.51
CA PHE A 45 -36.48 33.27 8.25
C PHE A 45 -35.45 32.94 7.16
N GLY A 46 -34.94 33.96 6.47
CA GLY A 46 -33.96 33.75 5.41
C GLY A 46 -32.57 33.40 5.96
N SER A 47 -31.86 34.42 6.44
CA SER A 47 -30.51 34.26 6.98
C SER A 47 -30.30 35.21 8.16
N ILE A 48 -29.74 34.69 9.24
CA ILE A 48 -29.44 35.42 10.46
C ILE A 48 -27.94 35.33 10.74
N LEU A 49 -27.31 36.50 10.90
CA LEU A 49 -25.96 36.61 11.43
C LEU A 49 -26.03 36.58 12.97
N ILE A 50 -25.27 35.68 13.58
CA ILE A 50 -25.03 35.64 15.03
C ILE A 50 -23.58 36.06 15.26
N ASP A 51 -23.42 37.29 15.76
CA ASP A 51 -22.15 37.94 16.09
C ASP A 51 -22.00 38.21 17.60
N LYS A 52 -22.83 37.55 18.42
CA LYS A 52 -22.84 37.61 19.88
C LYS A 52 -22.86 36.20 20.46
N ASN A 53 -22.31 36.03 21.65
CA ASN A 53 -22.39 34.79 22.40
C ASN A 53 -23.84 34.58 22.86
N LEU A 54 -24.55 33.59 22.32
CA LEU A 54 -25.98 33.40 22.57
C LEU A 54 -26.33 31.95 22.84
N SER A 55 -27.40 31.74 23.63
CA SER A 55 -28.02 30.42 23.81
C SER A 55 -29.45 30.45 23.30
N PHE A 56 -29.80 29.53 22.40
CA PHE A 56 -31.14 29.29 21.91
C PHE A 56 -31.68 28.02 22.58
N ILE A 57 -32.76 28.14 23.34
CA ILE A 57 -33.30 27.03 24.14
C ILE A 57 -34.79 26.84 23.83
N GLY A 58 -35.16 25.69 23.29
CA GLY A 58 -36.55 25.35 23.07
C GLY A 58 -37.24 24.77 24.31
N ASN A 59 -38.46 25.22 24.55
CA ASN A 59 -39.38 24.54 25.46
C ASN A 59 -40.01 23.37 24.72
N VAL A 60 -39.88 22.18 25.26
CA VAL A 60 -40.34 20.92 24.62
C VAL A 60 -41.68 20.48 25.17
N ILE A 61 -42.43 19.75 24.35
CA ILE A 61 -43.59 18.99 24.82
C ILE A 61 -43.20 17.52 24.83
N GLU A 62 -43.32 16.88 26.00
CA GLU A 62 -43.10 15.45 26.17
C GLU A 62 -44.43 14.71 26.03
N GLU A 63 -44.66 14.09 24.86
CA GLU A 63 -45.77 13.15 24.62
C GLU A 63 -45.19 11.74 24.35
N GLU A 64 -45.76 10.98 23.41
CA GLU A 64 -45.16 9.72 22.93
C GLU A 64 -43.84 9.96 22.17
N GLN A 65 -43.65 11.17 21.63
CA GLN A 65 -42.40 11.66 21.03
C GLN A 65 -42.11 13.08 21.54
N LEU A 66 -40.84 13.48 21.52
CA LEU A 66 -40.40 14.82 21.89
C LEU A 66 -40.77 15.82 20.77
N ILE A 67 -41.64 16.78 21.07
CA ILE A 67 -42.01 17.82 20.11
C ILE A 67 -41.11 19.03 20.32
N LEU A 68 -40.27 19.32 19.33
CA LEU A 68 -39.30 20.41 19.34
C LEU A 68 -39.86 21.66 18.64
N PRO A 69 -39.66 22.87 19.19
CA PRO A 69 -39.87 24.09 18.42
C PRO A 69 -38.92 24.15 17.22
N THR A 70 -39.39 24.72 16.12
CA THR A 70 -38.70 24.65 14.82
C THR A 70 -38.23 26.03 14.35
N LEU A 71 -36.95 26.12 13.99
CA LEU A 71 -36.32 27.29 13.39
C LEU A 71 -35.91 26.92 11.96
N ASP A 72 -36.69 27.39 10.98
CA ASP A 72 -36.47 27.15 9.55
C ASP A 72 -35.68 28.34 8.96
N GLY A 73 -34.39 28.19 8.68
CA GLY A 73 -33.56 29.23 8.06
C GLY A 73 -32.04 29.00 8.22
N LEU A 74 -31.23 29.91 7.67
CA LEU A 74 -29.77 29.86 7.79
C LEU A 74 -29.27 30.61 9.04
N PHE A 75 -28.42 29.96 9.82
CA PHE A 75 -27.60 30.61 10.85
C PHE A 75 -26.15 30.78 10.37
N ALA A 76 -25.71 32.03 10.24
CA ALA A 76 -24.31 32.39 10.01
C ALA A 76 -23.68 32.79 11.34
N ILE A 77 -22.79 31.97 11.87
CA ILE A 77 -22.18 32.17 13.19
C ILE A 77 -20.74 32.65 12.99
N ASP A 78 -20.40 33.81 13.53
CA ASP A 78 -19.17 34.54 13.18
C ASP A 78 -18.37 34.97 14.42
N GLY A 79 -17.33 34.19 14.74
CA GLY A 79 -16.36 34.52 15.79
C GLY A 79 -16.90 34.44 17.23
N VAL A 80 -17.98 33.69 17.45
CA VAL A 80 -18.69 33.65 18.74
C VAL A 80 -19.09 32.25 19.20
N ASN A 81 -19.48 32.13 20.46
CA ASN A 81 -19.98 30.89 21.05
C ASN A 81 -21.51 30.84 21.00
N VAL A 82 -22.07 29.82 20.36
CA VAL A 82 -23.52 29.63 20.25
C VAL A 82 -23.93 28.27 20.75
N THR A 83 -24.98 28.23 21.57
CA THR A 83 -25.63 26.98 21.99
C THR A 83 -27.02 26.90 21.39
N PHE A 84 -27.36 25.76 20.78
CA PHE A 84 -28.73 25.38 20.44
C PHE A 84 -29.11 24.16 21.27
N LYS A 85 -30.21 24.26 22.00
CA LYS A 85 -30.69 23.18 22.85
C LYS A 85 -32.19 22.97 22.66
N ASN A 86 -32.60 21.71 22.56
CA ASN A 86 -34.01 21.32 22.47
C ASN A 86 -34.73 21.97 21.27
N LEU A 87 -34.15 21.90 20.08
CA LEU A 87 -34.64 22.60 18.89
C LEU A 87 -34.61 21.72 17.65
N ALA A 88 -35.55 21.94 16.74
CA ALA A 88 -35.40 21.51 15.35
C ALA A 88 -34.85 22.69 14.53
N LEU A 89 -33.72 22.48 13.88
CA LEU A 89 -33.09 23.42 12.97
C LEU A 89 -33.19 22.86 11.56
N ASN A 90 -33.73 23.65 10.64
CA ASN A 90 -34.04 23.18 9.30
C ASN A 90 -33.70 24.22 8.24
N VAL A 91 -33.38 23.74 7.03
CA VAL A 91 -33.22 24.59 5.84
C VAL A 91 -34.03 24.01 4.68
N LYS A 92 -34.80 24.87 4.01
CA LYS A 92 -35.62 24.51 2.82
C LYS A 92 -35.08 25.13 1.54
N GLU A 93 -34.42 26.27 1.63
CA GLU A 93 -33.93 27.01 0.47
C GLU A 93 -32.69 26.34 -0.16
N GLU A 94 -32.62 26.32 -1.49
CA GLU A 94 -31.45 25.82 -2.22
C GLU A 94 -30.21 26.68 -1.95
N LYS A 95 -29.01 26.12 -2.12
CA LYS A 95 -27.72 26.84 -1.98
C LYS A 95 -27.40 27.39 -0.59
N TYR A 96 -28.12 26.96 0.45
CA TYR A 96 -27.86 27.37 1.82
C TYR A 96 -27.50 26.20 2.72
N ASN A 97 -26.62 26.47 3.68
CA ASN A 97 -26.44 25.62 4.86
C ASN A 97 -27.56 25.95 5.87
N CYS A 98 -27.95 24.99 6.71
CA CYS A 98 -28.69 25.32 7.93
C CYS A 98 -27.77 26.03 8.93
N LEU A 99 -26.55 25.49 9.09
CA LEU A 99 -25.49 26.07 9.92
C LEU A 99 -24.26 26.41 9.07
N ASN A 100 -23.88 27.68 9.04
CA ASN A 100 -22.62 28.15 8.47
C ASN A 100 -21.75 28.74 9.58
N ILE A 101 -20.78 27.96 10.05
CA ILE A 101 -19.94 28.25 11.20
C ILE A 101 -18.59 28.79 10.69
N LYS A 102 -18.40 30.09 10.84
CA LYS A 102 -17.23 30.82 10.33
C LYS A 102 -16.08 30.81 11.34
N PRO A 103 -14.84 31.14 10.90
CA PRO A 103 -13.64 31.07 11.73
C PRO A 103 -13.76 31.70 13.12
N GLY A 104 -13.18 31.02 14.11
CA GLY A 104 -13.15 31.47 15.50
C GLY A 104 -14.44 31.21 16.28
N SER A 105 -15.42 30.52 15.69
CA SER A 105 -16.69 30.22 16.36
C SER A 105 -16.63 28.90 17.14
N SER A 106 -17.49 28.78 18.15
CA SER A 106 -17.76 27.52 18.84
C SER A 106 -19.26 27.26 18.88
N VAL A 107 -19.71 26.07 18.46
CA VAL A 107 -21.13 25.73 18.43
C VAL A 107 -21.39 24.46 19.22
N LEU A 108 -22.39 24.50 20.10
CA LEU A 108 -22.94 23.35 20.81
C LEU A 108 -24.36 23.08 20.34
N LEU A 109 -24.62 21.87 19.86
CA LEU A 109 -25.96 21.32 19.62
C LEU A 109 -26.22 20.24 20.67
N ASP A 110 -27.28 20.40 21.46
CA ASP A 110 -27.68 19.42 22.50
C ASP A 110 -29.18 19.13 22.40
N THR A 111 -29.56 17.89 22.09
CA THR A 111 -30.96 17.54 21.80
C THR A 111 -31.51 18.37 20.64
N VAL A 112 -30.79 18.35 19.51
CA VAL A 112 -31.15 19.10 18.31
C VAL A 112 -31.48 18.12 17.18
N LEU A 113 -32.61 18.36 16.52
CA LEU A 113 -32.90 17.78 15.21
C LEU A 113 -32.36 18.73 14.14
N LEU A 114 -31.23 18.39 13.52
CA LEU A 114 -30.65 19.15 12.42
C LEU A 114 -31.05 18.50 11.09
N GLU A 115 -31.93 19.16 10.34
CA GLU A 115 -32.52 18.60 9.13
C GLU A 115 -32.36 19.49 7.90
N SER A 116 -32.34 18.85 6.72
CA SER A 116 -32.43 19.53 5.43
C SER A 116 -33.61 18.98 4.65
N ASN A 117 -34.52 19.89 4.28
CA ASN A 117 -35.72 19.61 3.50
C ASN A 117 -35.58 20.11 2.06
N GLN A 118 -34.36 20.39 1.61
CA GLN A 118 -34.07 20.81 0.24
C GLN A 118 -34.49 19.72 -0.75
N THR A 119 -35.37 20.06 -1.70
CA THR A 119 -35.90 19.10 -2.69
C THR A 119 -35.30 19.23 -4.09
N GLU A 120 -34.74 20.38 -4.43
CA GLU A 120 -34.23 20.73 -5.76
C GLU A 120 -32.92 21.54 -5.65
N GLY A 121 -32.21 21.77 -6.77
CA GLY A 121 -31.04 22.66 -6.80
C GLY A 121 -29.68 22.09 -6.42
N GLU A 122 -28.69 22.99 -6.29
CA GLU A 122 -27.34 22.68 -5.80
C GLU A 122 -27.35 22.50 -4.28
N ILE A 123 -26.86 21.35 -3.84
CA ILE A 123 -26.90 20.93 -2.43
C ILE A 123 -25.64 21.34 -1.70
N TYR A 124 -25.84 22.17 -0.67
CA TYR A 124 -24.81 22.61 0.25
C TYR A 124 -24.85 21.72 1.51
N PRO A 125 -23.73 21.60 2.25
CA PRO A 125 -23.74 20.90 3.53
C PRO A 125 -24.85 21.41 4.46
N ILE A 126 -25.52 20.53 5.21
CA ILE A 126 -26.49 20.96 6.23
C ILE A 126 -25.79 21.82 7.29
N CYS A 127 -24.58 21.39 7.67
CA CYS A 127 -23.65 22.14 8.50
C CYS A 127 -22.31 22.25 7.76
N TYR A 128 -21.82 23.47 7.59
CA TYR A 128 -20.45 23.75 7.16
C TYR A 128 -19.73 24.49 8.28
N SER A 129 -18.54 24.01 8.66
CA SER A 129 -17.69 24.61 9.66
C SER A 129 -16.31 24.85 9.10
N LYS A 130 -15.74 26.03 9.40
CA LYS A 130 -14.38 26.38 9.05
C LYS A 130 -13.65 27.02 10.22
N ASP A 131 -12.43 26.57 10.51
CA ASP A 131 -11.55 27.13 11.55
C ASP A 131 -12.27 27.28 12.91
N SER A 132 -13.06 26.28 13.30
CA SER A 132 -14.06 26.38 14.38
C SER A 132 -14.14 25.14 15.26
N THR A 133 -14.87 25.24 16.37
CA THR A 133 -15.17 24.10 17.26
C THR A 133 -16.66 23.75 17.17
N VAL A 134 -16.98 22.46 16.99
CA VAL A 134 -18.37 22.00 16.92
C VAL A 134 -18.57 20.82 17.87
N THR A 135 -19.58 20.89 18.71
CA THR A 135 -20.01 19.81 19.58
C THR A 135 -21.47 19.46 19.30
N ILE A 136 -21.76 18.19 19.03
CA ILE A 136 -23.11 17.68 18.77
C ILE A 136 -23.39 16.55 19.76
N LYS A 137 -24.47 16.67 20.54
CA LYS A 137 -24.86 15.72 21.59
C LYS A 137 -26.34 15.39 21.54
N ASN A 138 -26.70 14.14 21.83
CA ASN A 138 -28.09 13.72 21.99
C ASN A 138 -28.98 14.10 20.78
N SER A 139 -28.41 14.15 19.58
CA SER A 139 -29.01 14.85 18.44
C SER A 139 -29.30 13.88 17.29
N VAL A 140 -30.04 14.38 16.30
CA VAL A 140 -30.28 13.67 15.05
C VAL A 140 -29.92 14.58 13.90
N VAL A 141 -29.10 14.10 12.96
CA VAL A 141 -28.75 14.83 11.73
C VAL A 141 -29.30 14.06 10.54
N ARG A 142 -30.20 14.65 9.75
CA ARG A 142 -30.85 13.94 8.63
C ARG A 142 -31.16 14.81 7.42
N SER A 143 -31.50 14.15 6.31
CA SER A 143 -31.98 14.78 5.08
C SER A 143 -33.20 14.04 4.56
N PHE A 144 -34.16 14.76 3.96
CA PHE A 144 -35.29 14.16 3.23
C PHE A 144 -34.94 13.73 1.80
N GLN A 145 -33.71 14.02 1.33
CA GLN A 145 -33.16 13.54 0.07
C GLN A 145 -31.87 12.75 0.32
N PRO A 146 -31.97 11.46 0.70
CA PRO A 146 -30.79 10.63 0.99
C PRO A 146 -29.86 10.48 -0.23
N ASP A 147 -30.42 10.34 -1.44
CA ASP A 147 -29.66 10.01 -2.66
C ASP A 147 -28.77 11.16 -3.19
N LYS A 148 -28.91 12.39 -2.67
CA LYS A 148 -28.27 13.58 -3.25
C LYS A 148 -27.02 14.11 -2.51
N ARG A 149 -26.28 13.23 -1.83
CA ARG A 149 -24.97 13.54 -1.21
C ARG A 149 -25.01 14.70 -0.19
N GLN A 150 -26.09 14.75 0.58
CA GLN A 150 -26.20 15.66 1.73
C GLN A 150 -25.12 15.31 2.76
N ARG A 151 -24.55 16.33 3.40
CA ARG A 151 -23.39 16.16 4.27
C ARG A 151 -23.32 17.18 5.40
N ILE A 152 -22.60 16.84 6.44
CA ILE A 152 -21.97 17.80 7.36
C ILE A 152 -20.48 17.85 7.04
N TYR A 153 -19.91 19.06 6.99
CA TYR A 153 -18.57 19.28 6.48
C TYR A 153 -17.77 20.16 7.43
N PHE A 154 -16.61 19.65 7.85
CA PHE A 154 -15.71 20.29 8.81
C PHE A 154 -14.35 20.54 8.15
N ASP A 155 -13.98 21.82 7.99
CA ASP A 155 -12.71 22.31 7.45
C ASP A 155 -11.88 22.92 8.58
N ASN A 156 -10.65 22.43 8.78
CA ASN A 156 -9.74 22.91 9.83
C ASN A 156 -10.41 23.10 11.20
N SER A 157 -11.27 22.16 11.59
CA SER A 157 -12.15 22.29 12.75
C SER A 157 -11.86 21.23 13.81
N THR A 158 -12.26 21.50 15.04
CA THR A 158 -12.25 20.51 16.14
C THR A 158 -13.67 20.07 16.45
N VAL A 159 -13.95 18.77 16.37
CA VAL A 159 -15.32 18.26 16.38
C VAL A 159 -15.51 17.17 17.43
N LEU A 160 -16.57 17.27 18.22
CA LEU A 160 -17.03 16.21 19.12
C LEU A 160 -18.48 15.85 18.76
N ILE A 161 -18.74 14.59 18.45
CA ILE A 161 -20.11 14.09 18.26
C ILE A 161 -20.33 12.92 19.21
N GLN A 162 -21.38 13.01 20.02
CA GLN A 162 -21.70 12.04 21.04
C GLN A 162 -23.20 11.72 21.06
N ASP A 163 -23.58 10.45 21.28
CA ASP A 163 -24.97 10.05 21.49
C ASP A 163 -25.91 10.58 20.38
N THR A 164 -25.50 10.43 19.11
CA THR A 164 -26.13 11.12 17.97
C THR A 164 -26.34 10.16 16.81
N ASN A 165 -27.52 10.21 16.22
CA ASN A 165 -27.85 9.48 15.00
C ASN A 165 -27.60 10.36 13.77
N ILE A 166 -26.86 9.84 12.79
CA ILE A 166 -26.42 10.57 11.61
C ILE A 166 -26.86 9.85 10.35
N TYR A 167 -27.71 10.51 9.56
CA TYR A 167 -28.27 9.99 8.32
C TYR A 167 -27.76 10.73 7.08
N VAL A 168 -26.57 11.33 7.18
CA VAL A 168 -25.90 12.07 6.11
C VAL A 168 -24.39 11.83 6.15
N GLN A 169 -23.72 12.06 5.03
CA GLN A 169 -22.26 11.92 4.99
C GLN A 169 -21.58 12.90 5.96
N THR A 170 -20.57 12.43 6.67
CA THR A 170 -19.75 13.24 7.57
C THR A 170 -18.36 13.41 7.00
N VAL A 171 -17.94 14.66 6.77
CA VAL A 171 -16.66 14.99 6.12
C VAL A 171 -15.76 15.77 7.05
N PHE A 172 -14.51 15.33 7.17
CA PHE A 172 -13.44 16.01 7.90
C PHE A 172 -12.26 16.30 6.97
N ASP A 173 -11.90 17.56 6.79
CA ASP A 173 -10.67 17.96 6.08
C ASP A 173 -9.79 18.81 6.99
N ASN A 174 -8.51 18.45 7.10
CA ASN A 174 -7.54 19.06 8.02
C ASN A 174 -8.09 19.22 9.46
N SER A 175 -8.93 18.29 9.92
CA SER A 175 -9.74 18.46 11.13
C SER A 175 -9.43 17.40 12.19
N ARG A 176 -9.69 17.76 13.46
CA ARG A 176 -9.59 16.85 14.60
C ARG A 176 -10.97 16.44 15.07
N PHE A 177 -11.19 15.15 15.34
CA PHE A 177 -12.52 14.69 15.73
C PHE A 177 -12.54 13.55 16.77
N GLU A 178 -13.62 13.51 17.54
CA GLU A 178 -14.00 12.38 18.36
C GLU A 178 -15.49 12.09 18.15
N LEU A 179 -15.80 10.87 17.69
CA LEU A 179 -17.16 10.34 17.57
C LEU A 179 -17.34 9.24 18.61
N SER A 180 -18.41 9.31 19.39
CA SER A 180 -18.67 8.34 20.46
C SER A 180 -20.15 8.02 20.56
N ASN A 181 -20.47 6.72 20.66
CA ASN A 181 -21.86 6.26 20.71
C ASN A 181 -22.73 6.85 19.59
N ILE A 182 -22.26 6.75 18.35
CA ILE A 182 -23.02 7.19 17.17
C ILE A 182 -23.58 5.99 16.41
N GLU A 183 -24.76 6.19 15.84
CA GLU A 183 -25.33 5.33 14.80
C GLU A 183 -25.34 6.13 13.50
N LEU A 184 -24.60 5.66 12.51
CA LEU A 184 -24.53 6.30 11.19
C LEU A 184 -25.13 5.37 10.14
N GLU A 185 -26.11 5.87 9.39
CA GLU A 185 -26.76 5.13 8.30
C GLU A 185 -26.85 6.03 7.07
N VAL A 186 -26.07 5.72 6.03
CA VAL A 186 -25.99 6.54 4.81
C VAL A 186 -26.00 5.65 3.57
N SER A 187 -27.11 5.69 2.83
CA SER A 187 -27.20 5.00 1.55
C SER A 187 -26.47 5.72 0.43
N ASP A 188 -25.95 4.92 -0.51
CA ASP A 188 -25.36 5.36 -1.77
C ASP A 188 -24.16 6.32 -1.71
N ASN A 189 -23.52 6.47 -0.55
CA ASN A 189 -22.37 7.35 -0.37
C ASN A 189 -21.38 6.82 0.67
N ASN A 190 -20.21 7.44 0.80
CA ASN A 190 -19.38 7.20 1.97
C ASN A 190 -20.08 7.75 3.21
N GLY A 191 -20.06 7.00 4.32
CA GLY A 191 -20.58 7.47 5.60
C GLY A 191 -19.65 8.52 6.21
N ILE A 192 -18.38 8.17 6.36
CA ILE A 192 -17.33 9.05 6.87
C ILE A 192 -16.22 9.21 5.83
N PHE A 193 -15.88 10.45 5.51
CA PHE A 193 -14.76 10.79 4.63
C PHE A 193 -13.73 11.64 5.37
N LEU A 194 -12.50 11.13 5.48
CA LEU A 194 -11.36 11.84 6.01
C LEU A 194 -10.50 12.33 4.85
N GLY A 195 -10.63 13.62 4.55
CA GLY A 195 -9.73 14.38 3.68
C GLY A 195 -8.35 14.53 4.31
N THR A 196 -7.48 15.31 3.69
CA THR A 196 -6.05 15.35 4.04
C THR A 196 -5.80 15.90 5.45
N LYS A 197 -4.82 15.32 6.17
CA LYS A 197 -4.36 15.79 7.50
C LYS A 197 -5.46 15.82 8.58
N SER A 198 -6.51 15.02 8.42
CA SER A 198 -7.50 14.81 9.46
C SER A 198 -7.02 13.72 10.42
N GLU A 199 -7.31 13.88 11.70
CA GLU A 199 -6.99 12.90 12.73
C GLU A 199 -8.13 12.77 13.74
N GLY A 200 -8.45 11.55 14.17
CA GLY A 200 -9.51 11.39 15.15
C GLY A 200 -9.82 9.96 15.53
N SER A 201 -10.87 9.82 16.35
CA SER A 201 -11.30 8.53 16.87
C SER A 201 -12.80 8.32 16.75
N ILE A 202 -13.19 7.06 16.57
CA ILE A 202 -14.57 6.59 16.59
C ILE A 202 -14.65 5.51 17.66
N LYS A 203 -15.59 5.67 18.59
CA LYS A 203 -15.70 4.85 19.79
C LYS A 203 -17.12 4.33 19.99
N SER A 204 -17.26 3.05 20.32
CA SER A 204 -18.56 2.46 20.70
C SER A 204 -19.69 2.77 19.72
N SER A 205 -19.40 2.69 18.42
CA SER A 205 -20.28 3.20 17.37
C SER A 205 -20.58 2.14 16.31
N ILE A 206 -21.68 2.32 15.60
CA ILE A 206 -22.09 1.45 14.50
C ILE A 206 -22.32 2.29 13.25
N LEU A 207 -21.64 1.91 12.16
CA LEU A 207 -21.69 2.62 10.89
C LEU A 207 -22.15 1.68 9.78
N PHE A 208 -23.21 2.06 9.07
CA PHE A 208 -23.74 1.40 7.89
C PHE A 208 -23.75 2.42 6.74
N ALA A 209 -22.93 2.21 5.72
CA ALA A 209 -22.93 3.06 4.53
C ALA A 209 -22.25 2.36 3.35
N GLY A 210 -22.00 3.10 2.28
CA GLY A 210 -21.29 2.60 1.10
C GLY A 210 -22.23 2.29 -0.06
N SER A 211 -21.64 2.08 -1.24
CA SER A 211 -22.41 1.92 -2.49
C SER A 211 -21.59 1.16 -3.51
N PHE A 212 -21.99 -0.09 -3.82
CA PHE A 212 -21.31 -0.91 -4.82
C PHE A 212 -21.22 -0.19 -6.17
N GLU A 213 -22.36 0.29 -6.66
CA GLU A 213 -22.47 0.97 -7.96
C GLU A 213 -21.55 2.19 -8.05
N ASN A 214 -21.45 2.97 -6.96
CA ASN A 214 -20.68 4.20 -6.92
C ASN A 214 -19.24 4.05 -6.40
N LYS A 215 -18.80 2.82 -6.07
CA LYS A 215 -17.48 2.53 -5.49
C LYS A 215 -17.19 3.31 -4.21
N ARG A 216 -18.17 3.41 -3.32
CA ARG A 216 -18.11 4.17 -2.06
C ARG A 216 -17.94 3.26 -0.85
N SER A 217 -16.93 3.52 -0.03
CA SER A 217 -16.64 2.81 1.22
C SER A 217 -17.37 3.44 2.41
N THR A 218 -17.76 2.68 3.43
CA THR A 218 -18.37 3.23 4.67
C THR A 218 -17.47 4.29 5.31
N ILE A 219 -16.18 3.96 5.45
CA ILE A 219 -15.12 4.88 5.83
C ILE A 219 -14.10 4.97 4.69
N GLU A 220 -13.77 6.19 4.30
CA GLU A 220 -12.66 6.47 3.38
C GLU A 220 -11.68 7.45 4.02
N CYS A 221 -10.40 7.08 4.06
CA CYS A 221 -9.34 7.85 4.70
C CYS A 221 -8.19 8.08 3.72
N THR A 222 -7.87 9.35 3.47
CA THR A 222 -6.78 9.75 2.58
C THR A 222 -5.82 10.70 3.28
N GLN A 223 -4.53 10.33 3.35
CA GLN A 223 -3.47 11.14 3.98
C GLN A 223 -3.82 11.59 5.41
N SER A 224 -4.40 10.67 6.18
CA SER A 224 -5.03 10.95 7.47
C SER A 224 -4.87 9.80 8.47
N SER A 225 -5.25 10.05 9.73
CA SER A 225 -5.09 9.09 10.82
C SER A 225 -6.42 8.81 11.52
N LEU A 226 -6.74 7.54 11.75
CA LEU A 226 -7.99 7.12 12.36
C LEU A 226 -7.72 6.14 13.51
N THR A 227 -8.46 6.27 14.60
CA THR A 227 -8.52 5.27 15.66
C THR A 227 -9.93 4.69 15.79
N LEU A 228 -10.06 3.37 15.80
CA LEU A 228 -11.33 2.67 16.03
C LEU A 228 -11.29 1.91 17.37
N LEU A 229 -12.27 2.17 18.23
CA LEU A 229 -12.44 1.50 19.53
C LEU A 229 -13.88 1.02 19.65
N ASP A 230 -14.09 -0.26 19.94
CA ASP A 230 -15.41 -0.90 20.07
C ASP A 230 -16.39 -0.51 18.95
N THR A 231 -15.88 -0.46 17.70
CA THR A 231 -16.64 0.09 16.57
C THR A 231 -16.96 -0.99 15.54
N ARG A 232 -18.17 -0.92 14.99
CA ARG A 232 -18.62 -1.79 13.91
C ARG A 232 -18.85 -0.99 12.63
N VAL A 233 -18.31 -1.47 11.51
CA VAL A 233 -18.35 -0.78 10.21
C VAL A 233 -18.79 -1.75 9.12
N PHE A 234 -19.99 -1.55 8.61
CA PHE A 234 -20.63 -2.44 7.64
C PHE A 234 -21.00 -1.71 6.36
N LEU A 235 -21.15 -2.48 5.28
CA LEU A 235 -21.66 -1.98 4.02
C LEU A 235 -23.20 -2.02 4.02
N ASP A 236 -23.82 -1.05 3.36
CA ASP A 236 -25.28 -0.96 3.19
C ASP A 236 -25.84 -2.01 2.19
N ASN A 237 -24.99 -2.78 1.51
CA ASN A 237 -25.46 -3.68 0.45
C ASN A 237 -24.71 -5.03 0.42
N ASP A 238 -25.47 -6.11 0.22
CA ASP A 238 -25.01 -7.51 0.26
C ASP A 238 -24.18 -7.94 -0.97
N GLU A 239 -24.01 -7.07 -1.98
CA GLU A 239 -23.38 -7.44 -3.24
C GLU A 239 -21.97 -6.86 -3.46
N LYS A 240 -21.01 -7.79 -3.37
CA LYS A 240 -19.71 -7.91 -4.05
C LYS A 240 -18.96 -6.61 -4.43
N TYR A 241 -17.78 -6.44 -3.79
CA TYR A 241 -16.55 -5.75 -4.24
C TYR A 241 -16.20 -4.38 -3.65
N ILE A 242 -16.82 -3.95 -2.54
CA ILE A 242 -16.37 -2.74 -1.83
C ILE A 242 -15.71 -3.03 -0.48
N ASN A 243 -14.88 -2.09 -0.08
CA ASN A 243 -14.17 -2.04 1.19
C ASN A 243 -15.03 -1.25 2.18
N ALA A 244 -15.40 -1.83 3.33
CA ALA A 244 -16.06 -1.04 4.37
C ALA A 244 -15.13 0.08 4.88
N CYS A 245 -13.84 -0.22 4.99
CA CYS A 245 -12.81 0.78 5.29
C CYS A 245 -11.76 0.81 4.18
N TYR A 246 -11.56 1.97 3.56
CA TYR A 246 -10.51 2.20 2.57
C TYR A 246 -9.48 3.21 3.09
N LEU A 247 -8.21 2.81 3.14
CA LEU A 247 -7.08 3.62 3.57
C LEU A 247 -6.12 3.87 2.39
N LYS A 248 -5.79 5.13 2.16
CA LYS A 248 -4.78 5.53 1.18
C LYS A 248 -3.79 6.50 1.80
N GLU A 249 -2.51 6.15 1.80
CA GLU A 249 -1.44 6.95 2.43
C GLU A 249 -1.78 7.37 3.87
N SER A 250 -2.45 6.49 4.61
CA SER A 250 -3.10 6.79 5.89
C SER A 250 -2.66 5.84 7.01
N SER A 251 -3.05 6.15 8.25
CA SER A 251 -2.85 5.27 9.39
C SER A 251 -4.17 4.90 10.07
N LEU A 252 -4.27 3.67 10.54
CA LEU A 252 -5.39 3.16 11.33
C LEU A 252 -4.85 2.46 12.58
N SER A 253 -5.29 2.91 13.75
CA SER A 253 -5.10 2.21 15.01
C SER A 253 -6.41 1.54 15.44
N VAL A 254 -6.36 0.27 15.82
CA VAL A 254 -7.54 -0.50 16.21
C VAL A 254 -7.33 -1.06 17.61
N GLY A 255 -8.19 -0.66 18.56
CA GLY A 255 -8.33 -1.39 19.83
C GLY A 255 -9.11 -2.67 19.57
N PHE A 256 -10.43 -2.55 19.57
CA PHE A 256 -11.37 -3.59 19.13
C PHE A 256 -12.26 -3.05 18.01
N ALA A 257 -12.32 -3.71 16.85
CA ALA A 257 -13.26 -3.33 15.81
C ALA A 257 -13.69 -4.52 14.95
N MET A 258 -14.93 -4.46 14.44
CA MET A 258 -15.45 -5.41 13.44
C MET A 258 -15.81 -4.65 12.17
N LEU A 259 -15.18 -5.00 11.05
CA LEU A 259 -15.43 -4.38 9.75
C LEU A 259 -15.97 -5.44 8.77
N HIS A 260 -16.75 -5.04 7.78
CA HIS A 260 -17.10 -5.95 6.69
C HIS A 260 -15.84 -6.35 5.91
N SER A 261 -15.02 -5.37 5.55
CA SER A 261 -13.78 -5.54 4.79
C SER A 261 -12.88 -4.31 4.95
N ILE A 262 -11.59 -4.49 4.71
CA ILE A 262 -10.61 -3.39 4.71
C ILE A 262 -9.71 -3.47 3.49
N LYS A 263 -9.44 -2.32 2.87
CA LYS A 263 -8.39 -2.17 1.84
C LYS A 263 -7.40 -1.08 2.21
N THR A 264 -6.13 -1.35 2.02
CA THR A 264 -5.05 -0.41 2.28
C THR A 264 -4.14 -0.25 1.07
N VAL A 265 -3.73 0.98 0.79
CA VAL A 265 -2.70 1.30 -0.21
C VAL A 265 -1.70 2.27 0.42
N LYS A 266 -0.42 1.91 0.47
CA LYS A 266 0.66 2.70 1.11
C LYS A 266 0.31 3.16 2.53
N SER A 267 -0.41 2.33 3.28
CA SER A 267 -0.99 2.71 4.57
C SER A 267 -0.53 1.81 5.70
N SER A 268 -0.70 2.25 6.93
CA SER A 268 -0.35 1.47 8.12
C SER A 268 -1.59 1.12 8.95
N VAL A 269 -1.66 -0.12 9.42
CA VAL A 269 -2.67 -0.62 10.34
C VAL A 269 -1.95 -1.18 11.56
N TYR A 270 -2.26 -0.64 12.73
CA TYR A 270 -1.80 -1.15 14.02
C TYR A 270 -3.00 -1.72 14.78
N ILE A 271 -2.93 -3.01 15.11
CA ILE A 271 -3.96 -3.74 15.84
C ILE A 271 -3.47 -3.92 17.28
N GLU A 272 -4.00 -3.10 18.19
CA GLU A 272 -3.69 -3.16 19.62
C GLU A 272 -4.31 -4.39 20.27
N ASP A 273 -5.52 -4.81 19.89
CA ASP A 273 -6.15 -6.01 20.46
C ASP A 273 -6.73 -6.91 19.36
N HIS A 274 -7.88 -6.56 18.78
CA HIS A 274 -8.56 -7.37 17.77
C HIS A 274 -9.12 -6.52 16.61
N LEU A 275 -8.76 -6.91 15.38
CA LEU A 275 -9.44 -6.48 14.16
C LEU A 275 -10.15 -7.68 13.54
N GLY A 276 -11.48 -7.70 13.63
CA GLY A 276 -12.32 -8.68 12.97
C GLY A 276 -12.81 -8.18 11.62
N LEU A 277 -12.80 -9.05 10.63
CA LEU A 277 -13.26 -8.82 9.27
C LEU A 277 -14.30 -9.87 8.89
N VAL A 278 -15.44 -9.46 8.36
CA VAL A 278 -16.46 -10.40 7.87
C VAL A 278 -15.99 -11.08 6.58
N GLU A 279 -15.38 -10.34 5.64
CA GLU A 279 -15.06 -10.87 4.30
C GLU A 279 -13.56 -10.90 3.96
N LEU A 280 -12.91 -9.73 3.87
CA LEU A 280 -11.60 -9.59 3.21
C LEU A 280 -10.72 -8.56 3.90
N GLY A 281 -9.45 -8.94 4.11
CA GLY A 281 -8.34 -8.02 4.32
C GLY A 281 -7.48 -7.89 3.06
N ASP A 282 -7.50 -6.71 2.44
CA ASP A 282 -6.80 -6.39 1.18
C ASP A 282 -5.68 -5.37 1.44
N PHE A 283 -4.43 -5.81 1.47
CA PHE A 283 -3.27 -5.00 1.90
C PHE A 283 -2.25 -4.81 0.78
N GLU A 284 -2.38 -3.73 0.02
CA GLU A 284 -1.63 -3.50 -1.22
C GLU A 284 -0.54 -2.44 -1.10
N ASP A 285 0.45 -2.52 -2.00
CA ASP A 285 1.44 -1.48 -2.29
C ASP A 285 2.06 -0.80 -1.05
N HIS A 286 3.10 -1.40 -0.47
CA HIS A 286 3.84 -0.87 0.68
C HIS A 286 2.97 -0.60 1.91
N SER A 287 1.89 -1.38 2.08
CA SER A 287 1.07 -1.32 3.29
C SER A 287 1.70 -2.14 4.42
N SER A 288 1.46 -1.74 5.67
CA SER A 288 1.98 -2.42 6.85
C SER A 288 0.86 -2.76 7.81
N VAL A 289 0.67 -4.03 8.14
CA VAL A 289 -0.29 -4.50 9.15
C VAL A 289 0.48 -5.12 10.29
N THR A 290 0.35 -4.56 11.49
CA THR A 290 1.14 -4.96 12.65
C THR A 290 0.29 -5.09 13.90
N GLY A 291 0.70 -5.92 14.85
CA GLY A 291 0.08 -5.99 16.18
C GLY A 291 -0.42 -7.38 16.56
N ASN A 292 -1.58 -7.43 17.21
CA ASN A 292 -2.10 -8.63 17.85
C ASN A 292 -2.87 -9.55 16.89
N ILE A 293 -4.20 -9.42 16.83
CA ILE A 293 -5.06 -10.44 16.21
C ILE A 293 -5.82 -9.84 15.02
N LEU A 294 -5.56 -10.40 13.83
CA LEU A 294 -6.40 -10.21 12.65
C LEU A 294 -7.29 -11.44 12.47
N MET A 295 -8.61 -11.25 12.53
CA MET A 295 -9.59 -12.33 12.32
C MET A 295 -10.36 -12.06 11.03
N VAL A 296 -10.50 -13.06 10.15
CA VAL A 296 -11.28 -12.97 8.91
C VAL A 296 -12.25 -14.14 8.81
N LEU A 297 -13.55 -13.87 8.90
CA LEU A 297 -14.57 -14.92 8.95
C LEU A 297 -14.90 -15.52 7.57
N GLY A 298 -14.74 -14.73 6.50
CA GLY A 298 -14.89 -15.17 5.11
C GLY A 298 -16.34 -15.35 4.67
N GLY A 299 -17.21 -14.34 4.80
CA GLY A 299 -18.63 -14.43 4.40
C GLY A 299 -18.94 -14.55 2.90
N ASN A 300 -17.94 -14.58 2.01
CA ASN A 300 -18.16 -14.60 0.56
C ASN A 300 -17.35 -15.70 -0.14
N HIS A 301 -18.03 -16.76 -0.59
CA HIS A 301 -17.42 -17.97 -1.18
C HIS A 301 -16.48 -17.76 -2.37
N ASN A 302 -16.48 -16.59 -3.02
CA ASN A 302 -15.62 -16.31 -4.17
C ASN A 302 -14.41 -15.42 -3.85
N LYS A 303 -14.28 -14.94 -2.61
CA LYS A 303 -13.17 -14.09 -2.19
C LYS A 303 -12.14 -14.91 -1.43
N ILE A 304 -10.91 -14.41 -1.42
CA ILE A 304 -9.89 -14.85 -0.49
C ILE A 304 -10.06 -14.13 0.85
N ASN A 305 -9.65 -14.75 1.95
CA ASN A 305 -9.73 -14.12 3.27
C ASN A 305 -8.69 -12.99 3.41
N VAL A 306 -7.43 -13.23 3.04
CA VAL A 306 -6.36 -12.22 3.09
C VAL A 306 -5.60 -12.16 1.77
N TYR A 307 -5.49 -10.96 1.22
CA TYR A 307 -4.63 -10.65 0.09
C TYR A 307 -3.61 -9.58 0.49
N SER A 308 -2.35 -9.75 0.06
CA SER A 308 -1.36 -8.70 0.19
C SER A 308 -0.38 -8.69 -0.98
N ASP A 309 0.08 -7.51 -1.39
CA ASP A 309 1.06 -7.36 -2.46
C ASP A 309 2.05 -6.19 -2.28
N GLY A 310 2.98 -6.05 -3.23
CA GLY A 310 3.67 -4.80 -3.52
C GLY A 310 4.61 -4.31 -2.42
N ASN A 311 5.48 -5.18 -1.89
CA ASN A 311 6.38 -4.89 -0.77
C ASN A 311 5.66 -4.53 0.55
N SER A 312 4.42 -4.98 0.72
CA SER A 312 3.69 -4.85 1.98
C SER A 312 4.27 -5.77 3.07
N ASN A 313 3.93 -5.50 4.32
CA ASN A 313 4.40 -6.25 5.49
C ASN A 313 3.23 -6.62 6.41
N LEU A 314 3.10 -7.90 6.73
CA LEU A 314 2.17 -8.42 7.73
C LEU A 314 2.98 -9.00 8.89
N ARG A 315 2.97 -8.32 10.03
CA ARG A 315 3.66 -8.77 11.26
C ARG A 315 2.69 -8.84 12.43
N LEU A 316 2.11 -10.02 12.65
CA LEU A 316 1.02 -10.21 13.60
C LEU A 316 1.32 -11.34 14.58
N ASN A 317 0.81 -11.23 15.81
CA ASN A 317 0.87 -12.36 16.73
C ASN A 317 0.03 -13.53 16.22
N LYS A 318 -1.14 -13.23 15.63
CA LYS A 318 -2.08 -14.26 15.19
C LYS A 318 -2.95 -13.80 14.01
N ILE A 319 -3.17 -14.70 13.05
CA ILE A 319 -4.26 -14.60 12.09
C ILE A 319 -5.25 -15.75 12.32
N ILE A 320 -6.54 -15.41 12.40
CA ILE A 320 -7.63 -16.37 12.57
C ILE A 320 -8.51 -16.32 11.32
N VAL A 321 -8.82 -17.47 10.72
CA VAL A 321 -9.73 -17.57 9.57
C VAL A 321 -10.95 -18.43 9.89
N GLY A 322 -12.11 -18.04 9.37
CA GLY A 322 -13.34 -18.84 9.43
C GLY A 322 -13.47 -19.75 8.21
N MET A 323 -14.24 -19.30 7.23
CA MET A 323 -14.50 -20.00 5.98
C MET A 323 -13.21 -20.35 5.24
N LYS A 324 -13.16 -21.56 4.69
CA LYS A 324 -12.07 -22.00 3.83
C LYS A 324 -12.16 -21.35 2.47
N THR A 325 -11.08 -20.70 2.05
CA THR A 325 -10.88 -20.23 0.67
C THR A 325 -9.65 -20.93 0.06
N ASN A 326 -9.48 -20.87 -1.26
CA ASN A 326 -8.35 -21.52 -1.92
C ASN A 326 -7.55 -20.51 -2.76
N PRO A 327 -6.44 -19.97 -2.23
CA PRO A 327 -5.90 -20.14 -0.86
C PRO A 327 -6.67 -19.31 0.17
N ASP A 328 -6.38 -19.45 1.47
CA ASP A 328 -6.87 -18.57 2.55
C ASP A 328 -6.11 -17.24 2.58
N ILE A 329 -4.79 -17.30 2.37
CA ILE A 329 -3.91 -16.15 2.34
C ILE A 329 -3.14 -16.16 1.01
N LYS A 330 -3.18 -15.06 0.26
CA LYS A 330 -2.43 -14.87 -0.99
C LYS A 330 -1.48 -13.70 -0.85
N LEU A 331 -0.19 -13.99 -1.03
CA LEU A 331 0.89 -13.04 -0.91
C LEU A 331 1.56 -12.87 -2.27
N GLU A 332 1.71 -11.64 -2.74
CA GLU A 332 2.35 -11.34 -4.03
C GLU A 332 3.47 -10.32 -3.90
N ARG A 333 4.39 -10.27 -4.88
CA ARG A 333 5.34 -9.15 -5.07
C ARG A 333 6.07 -8.73 -3.77
N ASN A 334 6.84 -9.65 -3.20
CA ASN A 334 7.76 -9.41 -2.07
C ASN A 334 7.10 -8.97 -0.75
N VAL A 335 5.93 -9.52 -0.43
CA VAL A 335 5.33 -9.33 0.89
C VAL A 335 6.16 -9.99 1.98
N LYS A 336 6.47 -9.25 3.05
CA LYS A 336 7.02 -9.81 4.29
C LYS A 336 5.88 -10.35 5.14
N PHE A 337 5.97 -11.60 5.55
CA PHE A 337 4.92 -12.28 6.32
C PHE A 337 5.51 -12.92 7.56
N GLU A 338 5.33 -12.26 8.71
CA GLU A 338 5.83 -12.63 10.03
C GLU A 338 4.63 -12.83 10.98
N VAL A 339 3.99 -13.99 10.91
CA VAL A 339 2.80 -14.31 11.72
C VAL A 339 3.11 -15.42 12.71
N GLY A 340 2.84 -15.18 14.00
CA GLY A 340 3.16 -16.14 15.08
C GLY A 340 2.31 -17.40 15.06
N GLU A 341 0.99 -17.25 14.87
CA GLU A 341 0.04 -18.37 14.87
C GLU A 341 -1.05 -18.20 13.80
N LEU A 342 -1.42 -19.29 13.13
CA LEU A 342 -2.52 -19.35 12.16
C LEU A 342 -3.56 -20.35 12.67
N LEU A 343 -4.81 -19.89 12.83
CA LEU A 343 -5.90 -20.72 13.33
C LEU A 343 -7.08 -20.72 12.38
N ARG A 344 -7.75 -21.86 12.27
CA ARG A 344 -9.08 -21.95 11.69
C ARG A 344 -10.13 -22.17 12.77
N VAL A 345 -11.20 -21.40 12.73
CA VAL A 345 -12.29 -21.45 13.72
C VAL A 345 -13.62 -21.78 13.07
N LYS A 346 -14.51 -22.37 13.86
CA LYS A 346 -15.89 -22.61 13.46
C LYS A 346 -16.69 -21.31 13.55
N THR A 347 -17.54 -21.06 12.57
CA THR A 347 -18.42 -19.89 12.50
C THR A 347 -19.89 -20.32 12.47
N ASN A 348 -20.80 -19.35 12.63
CA ASN A 348 -22.20 -19.53 12.25
C ASN A 348 -22.35 -19.71 10.72
N GLU A 349 -23.56 -20.08 10.28
CA GLU A 349 -23.82 -20.40 8.86
C GLU A 349 -23.57 -19.22 7.91
N ASP A 350 -23.79 -18.00 8.39
CA ASP A 350 -23.61 -16.76 7.61
C ASP A 350 -22.19 -16.17 7.73
N TYR A 351 -21.29 -16.82 8.48
CA TYR A 351 -19.91 -16.37 8.72
C TYR A 351 -19.81 -14.93 9.25
N THR A 352 -20.81 -14.51 10.04
CA THR A 352 -20.85 -13.20 10.71
C THR A 352 -20.32 -13.26 12.13
N ASP A 353 -20.29 -14.46 12.74
CA ASP A 353 -19.81 -14.68 14.11
C ASP A 353 -19.05 -16.00 14.26
N VAL A 354 -18.16 -16.05 15.26
CA VAL A 354 -17.43 -17.27 15.66
C VAL A 354 -18.24 -18.11 16.66
N ILE A 355 -18.11 -19.44 16.58
CA ILE A 355 -18.68 -20.37 17.56
C ILE A 355 -17.65 -20.61 18.66
N LEU A 356 -18.04 -20.26 19.88
CA LEU A 356 -17.27 -20.50 21.10
C LEU A 356 -17.65 -21.84 21.75
N ASP A 357 -16.71 -22.43 22.47
CA ASP A 357 -16.95 -23.62 23.30
C ASP A 357 -17.55 -23.26 24.67
N GLU A 358 -17.75 -24.26 25.52
CA GLU A 358 -18.31 -24.10 26.87
C GLU A 358 -17.45 -23.24 27.82
N ASN A 359 -16.19 -22.95 27.47
CA ASN A 359 -15.24 -22.14 28.23
C ASN A 359 -15.02 -20.75 27.60
N ASN A 360 -15.87 -20.33 26.65
CA ASN A 360 -15.71 -19.10 25.86
C ASN A 360 -14.41 -19.04 25.04
N GLN A 361 -13.87 -20.19 24.60
CA GLN A 361 -12.74 -20.26 23.69
C GLN A 361 -13.20 -20.52 22.25
N TYR A 362 -12.39 -20.14 21.26
CA TYR A 362 -12.71 -20.42 19.86
C TYR A 362 -12.79 -21.93 19.61
N THR A 363 -13.89 -22.38 19.00
CA THR A 363 -13.99 -23.77 18.54
C THR A 363 -13.10 -23.95 17.31
N LEU A 364 -11.97 -24.63 17.46
CA LEU A 364 -11.02 -24.86 16.37
C LEU A 364 -11.53 -25.89 15.36
N VAL A 365 -11.24 -25.66 14.09
CA VAL A 365 -11.46 -26.62 13.01
C VAL A 365 -10.11 -27.24 12.65
N ASN A 366 -10.05 -28.57 12.61
CA ASN A 366 -8.84 -29.31 12.23
C ASN A 366 -8.63 -29.30 10.71
N ASP A 367 -8.42 -28.11 10.15
CA ASP A 367 -8.12 -27.89 8.74
C ASP A 367 -7.13 -26.71 8.63
N GLU A 368 -6.00 -26.97 7.98
CA GLU A 368 -4.89 -26.01 7.92
C GLU A 368 -5.28 -24.73 7.16
N VAL A 369 -4.67 -23.61 7.56
CA VAL A 369 -4.80 -22.33 6.86
C VAL A 369 -3.85 -22.34 5.67
N SER A 370 -4.40 -22.29 4.46
CA SER A 370 -3.62 -22.38 3.22
C SER A 370 -3.02 -21.03 2.83
N ILE A 371 -1.71 -21.00 2.60
CA ILE A 371 -0.99 -19.81 2.14
C ILE A 371 -0.43 -20.07 0.75
N SER A 372 -0.61 -19.14 -0.16
CA SER A 372 0.05 -19.15 -1.45
C SER A 372 0.90 -17.91 -1.66
N HIS A 373 2.02 -18.09 -2.34
CA HIS A 373 2.87 -17.02 -2.81
C HIS A 373 2.74 -16.98 -4.33
N PHE A 374 2.22 -15.89 -4.88
CA PHE A 374 2.02 -15.72 -6.32
C PHE A 374 2.89 -14.58 -6.87
N GLY A 375 3.46 -14.82 -8.05
CA GLY A 375 4.46 -13.96 -8.65
C GLY A 375 5.84 -14.31 -8.10
N GLU A 376 6.66 -14.97 -8.93
CA GLU A 376 8.10 -14.83 -8.75
C GLU A 376 8.42 -13.34 -8.66
N LYS A 377 9.42 -12.97 -7.83
CA LYS A 377 10.00 -11.63 -7.90
C LYS A 377 10.17 -11.24 -9.37
N THR A 378 9.71 -10.04 -9.72
CA THR A 378 9.90 -9.51 -11.08
C THR A 378 11.38 -9.61 -11.43
N THR A 379 11.71 -9.74 -12.72
CA THR A 379 13.13 -9.85 -13.10
C THR A 379 13.92 -8.62 -12.62
N PHE A 380 13.27 -7.45 -12.52
CA PHE A 380 13.87 -6.25 -11.94
C PHE A 380 14.10 -6.36 -10.43
N GLU A 381 13.14 -6.87 -9.65
CA GLU A 381 13.34 -7.13 -8.21
C GLU A 381 14.45 -8.15 -7.97
N LYS A 382 14.52 -9.22 -8.79
CA LYS A 382 15.62 -10.20 -8.72
C LYS A 382 16.99 -9.55 -8.98
N LEU A 383 17.05 -8.55 -9.86
CA LEU A 383 18.27 -7.75 -10.08
C LEU A 383 18.58 -6.86 -8.88
N GLN A 384 17.58 -6.20 -8.30
CA GLN A 384 17.75 -5.32 -7.13
C GLN A 384 18.19 -6.07 -5.88
N ASP A 385 17.73 -7.31 -5.70
CA ASP A 385 18.13 -8.20 -4.59
C ASP A 385 19.58 -8.69 -4.66
N MET A 386 20.23 -8.61 -5.83
CA MET A 386 21.64 -9.00 -5.93
C MET A 386 22.46 -8.11 -4.98
N ILE A 387 23.27 -8.70 -4.12
CA ILE A 387 24.08 -7.95 -3.15
C ILE A 387 25.09 -7.08 -3.92
N GLY A 388 25.21 -5.80 -3.55
CA GLY A 388 26.11 -4.85 -4.21
C GLY A 388 25.69 -4.52 -5.66
N LEU A 389 26.67 -4.32 -6.55
CA LEU A 389 26.47 -4.01 -7.97
C LEU A 389 25.67 -2.73 -8.26
N ASP A 390 25.75 -1.72 -7.39
CA ASP A 390 24.92 -0.52 -7.51
C ASP A 390 25.13 0.22 -8.83
N SER A 391 26.38 0.30 -9.32
CA SER A 391 26.70 0.88 -10.64
C SER A 391 25.99 0.12 -11.77
N VAL A 392 26.14 -1.20 -11.81
CA VAL A 392 25.53 -2.07 -12.83
C VAL A 392 24.01 -2.01 -12.78
N LYS A 393 23.41 -2.00 -11.57
CA LYS A 393 21.95 -1.88 -11.41
C LYS A 393 21.41 -0.58 -12.01
N ASN A 394 22.10 0.52 -11.73
CA ASN A 394 21.75 1.84 -12.29
C ASN A 394 21.92 1.87 -13.81
N GLU A 395 23.02 1.33 -14.34
CA GLU A 395 23.27 1.23 -15.78
C GLU A 395 22.21 0.37 -16.48
N VAL A 396 21.80 -0.75 -15.90
CA VAL A 396 20.73 -1.59 -16.46
C VAL A 396 19.39 -0.85 -16.47
N GLN A 397 19.08 -0.10 -15.42
CA GLN A 397 17.87 0.70 -15.36
C GLN A 397 17.87 1.80 -16.45
N GLU A 398 18.97 2.52 -16.61
CA GLU A 398 19.12 3.53 -17.66
C GLU A 398 19.01 2.90 -19.05
N PHE A 399 19.67 1.77 -19.27
CA PHE A 399 19.62 1.03 -20.52
C PHE A 399 18.19 0.60 -20.90
N ILE A 400 17.42 0.05 -19.95
CA ILE A 400 16.02 -0.32 -20.19
C ILE A 400 15.16 0.91 -20.47
N ALA A 401 15.36 2.01 -19.73
CA ALA A 401 14.61 3.25 -19.92
C ALA A 401 14.83 3.86 -21.32
N ILE A 402 16.09 3.96 -21.76
CA ILE A 402 16.45 4.44 -23.10
C ILE A 402 15.83 3.54 -24.18
N THR A 403 15.87 2.23 -23.98
CA THR A 403 15.36 1.28 -24.97
C THR A 403 13.83 1.34 -25.07
N ASN A 404 13.12 1.46 -23.95
CA ASN A 404 11.67 1.66 -23.92
C ASN A 404 11.25 2.97 -24.58
N MET A 405 11.98 4.06 -24.31
CA MET A 405 11.71 5.35 -24.96
C MET A 405 11.82 5.23 -26.48
N ASN A 406 12.89 4.58 -26.98
CA ASN A 406 13.10 4.42 -28.42
C ASN A 406 12.07 3.49 -29.06
N LYS A 407 11.70 2.40 -28.39
CA LYS A 407 10.61 1.54 -28.82
C LYS A 407 9.30 2.32 -28.96
N SER A 408 8.92 3.10 -27.95
CA SER A 408 7.70 3.92 -28.00
C SER A 408 7.70 4.93 -29.16
N ARG A 409 8.87 5.48 -29.51
CA ARG A 409 9.03 6.36 -30.68
C ARG A 409 8.86 5.59 -31.99
N LYS A 410 9.45 4.40 -32.11
CA LYS A 410 9.30 3.52 -33.28
C LYS A 410 7.84 3.10 -33.48
N ASP A 411 7.16 2.68 -32.41
CA ASP A 411 5.74 2.28 -32.43
C ASP A 411 4.79 3.41 -32.87
N LYS A 412 5.21 4.66 -32.65
CA LYS A 412 4.49 5.88 -33.09
C LYS A 412 4.92 6.40 -34.45
N GLY A 413 5.76 5.66 -35.19
CA GLY A 413 6.19 6.00 -36.54
C GLY A 413 7.26 7.10 -36.61
N PHE A 414 7.93 7.45 -35.51
CA PHE A 414 9.05 8.37 -35.56
C PHE A 414 10.29 7.67 -36.11
N ASN A 415 11.06 8.37 -36.95
CA ASN A 415 12.38 7.91 -37.38
C ASN A 415 13.34 7.89 -36.18
N THR A 416 13.62 6.70 -35.66
CA THR A 416 14.68 6.46 -34.68
C THR A 416 15.82 5.75 -35.39
N SER A 417 17.05 6.26 -35.29
CA SER A 417 18.24 5.47 -35.56
C SER A 417 18.26 4.31 -34.55
N GLY A 418 18.16 3.05 -35.02
CA GLY A 418 18.04 1.89 -34.14
C GLY A 418 19.11 1.88 -33.05
N VAL A 419 18.69 1.82 -31.78
CA VAL A 419 19.62 1.68 -30.66
C VAL A 419 20.26 0.31 -30.74
N THR A 420 21.59 0.25 -30.79
CA THR A 420 22.30 -1.03 -30.65
C THR A 420 22.23 -1.48 -29.21
N LEU A 421 21.79 -2.73 -29.02
CA LEU A 421 21.64 -3.35 -27.71
C LEU A 421 22.90 -4.14 -27.30
N HIS A 422 23.86 -4.28 -28.21
CA HIS A 422 25.08 -5.03 -27.97
C HIS A 422 25.88 -4.40 -26.83
N SER A 423 26.35 -5.26 -25.92
CA SER A 423 26.88 -4.83 -24.63
C SER A 423 28.20 -5.50 -24.30
N LEU A 424 29.00 -4.82 -23.49
CA LEU A 424 30.30 -5.25 -23.00
C LEU A 424 30.25 -5.36 -21.47
N PHE A 425 30.50 -6.53 -20.91
CA PHE A 425 30.48 -6.78 -19.47
C PHE A 425 31.92 -6.97 -18.96
N LEU A 426 32.42 -5.99 -18.21
CA LEU A 426 33.82 -5.92 -17.78
C LEU A 426 33.95 -6.15 -16.28
N GLY A 427 34.76 -7.11 -15.85
CA GLY A 427 35.09 -7.28 -14.42
C GLY A 427 35.74 -8.62 -14.09
N ASN A 428 36.22 -8.76 -12.85
CA ASN A 428 36.91 -9.96 -12.36
C ASN A 428 35.98 -11.19 -12.27
N PRO A 429 36.51 -12.42 -12.10
CA PRO A 429 35.69 -13.61 -11.93
C PRO A 429 34.76 -13.47 -10.74
N GLY A 430 33.56 -14.05 -10.83
CA GLY A 430 32.63 -14.13 -9.69
C GLY A 430 31.96 -12.82 -9.28
N THR A 431 32.04 -11.75 -10.09
CA THR A 431 31.33 -10.48 -9.85
C THR A 431 29.85 -10.51 -10.28
N GLY A 432 29.37 -11.58 -10.91
CA GLY A 432 27.93 -11.74 -11.25
C GLY A 432 27.55 -11.45 -12.70
N LYS A 433 28.52 -11.22 -13.60
CA LYS A 433 28.31 -10.95 -15.05
C LYS A 433 27.26 -11.87 -15.71
N THR A 434 27.45 -13.18 -15.63
CA THR A 434 26.54 -14.16 -16.25
C THR A 434 25.13 -14.09 -15.68
N THR A 435 25.00 -13.89 -14.36
CA THR A 435 23.70 -13.77 -13.69
C THR A 435 22.97 -12.51 -14.16
N VAL A 436 23.66 -11.36 -14.17
CA VAL A 436 23.08 -10.09 -14.65
C VAL A 436 22.74 -10.16 -16.13
N ALA A 437 23.57 -10.79 -16.98
CA ALA A 437 23.29 -10.93 -18.40
C ALA A 437 21.98 -11.70 -18.66
N ARG A 438 21.75 -12.78 -17.89
CA ARG A 438 20.51 -13.55 -17.95
C ARG A 438 19.29 -12.75 -17.49
N LEU A 439 19.43 -11.97 -16.41
CA LEU A 439 18.37 -11.08 -15.93
C LEU A 439 18.08 -9.94 -16.92
N MET A 440 19.11 -9.34 -17.50
CA MET A 440 19.00 -8.31 -18.54
C MET A 440 18.26 -8.85 -19.76
N GLY A 441 18.55 -10.06 -20.23
CA GLY A 441 17.80 -10.70 -21.32
C GLY A 441 16.32 -10.88 -21.00
N LYS A 442 16.00 -11.33 -19.79
CA LYS A 442 14.60 -11.43 -19.32
C LYS A 442 13.92 -10.06 -19.24
N LEU A 443 14.60 -9.03 -18.73
CA LEU A 443 14.08 -7.66 -18.68
C LEU A 443 13.77 -7.13 -20.09
N LEU A 444 14.66 -7.37 -21.04
CA LEU A 444 14.44 -6.98 -22.44
C LEU A 444 13.19 -7.66 -23.02
N TYR A 445 12.98 -8.95 -22.72
CA TYR A 445 11.79 -9.68 -23.16
C TYR A 445 10.51 -9.17 -22.50
N GLU A 446 10.50 -8.99 -21.17
CA GLU A 446 9.35 -8.49 -20.41
C GLU A 446 8.91 -7.08 -20.88
N ASN A 447 9.87 -6.25 -21.29
CA ASN A 447 9.63 -4.93 -21.88
C ASN A 447 9.30 -5.00 -23.38
N ASN A 448 9.16 -6.20 -23.94
CA ASN A 448 8.88 -6.48 -25.34
C ASN A 448 9.90 -5.82 -26.30
N ILE A 449 11.16 -5.67 -25.86
CA ILE A 449 12.25 -5.13 -26.67
C ILE A 449 12.79 -6.22 -27.59
N ILE A 450 12.94 -7.44 -27.06
CA ILE A 450 13.25 -8.65 -27.83
C ILE A 450 12.03 -9.56 -27.84
N PRO A 451 11.83 -10.37 -28.89
CA PRO A 451 10.61 -11.15 -29.08
C PRO A 451 10.56 -12.43 -28.22
N THR A 452 11.69 -12.90 -27.68
CA THR A 452 11.75 -14.12 -26.86
C THR A 452 12.68 -13.93 -25.65
N ASP A 453 12.47 -14.71 -24.59
CA ASP A 453 13.36 -14.76 -23.41
C ASP A 453 14.59 -15.67 -23.62
N LYS A 454 14.88 -16.03 -24.88
CA LYS A 454 15.95 -16.95 -25.23
C LYS A 454 17.31 -16.37 -24.80
N TYR A 455 18.07 -17.17 -24.08
CA TYR A 455 19.42 -16.86 -23.62
C TYR A 455 20.36 -18.00 -23.96
N VAL A 456 21.38 -17.73 -24.79
CA VAL A 456 22.41 -18.69 -25.18
C VAL A 456 23.73 -18.25 -24.57
N GLU A 457 24.36 -19.12 -23.80
CA GLU A 457 25.68 -18.91 -23.21
C GLU A 457 26.72 -19.69 -24.01
N THR A 458 27.82 -19.03 -24.38
CA THR A 458 28.84 -19.60 -25.26
C THR A 458 30.23 -19.13 -24.86
N SER A 459 31.25 -19.85 -25.30
CA SER A 459 32.66 -19.53 -25.09
C SER A 459 33.47 -19.77 -26.37
N ARG A 460 34.78 -19.51 -26.34
CA ARG A 460 35.65 -19.78 -27.49
C ARG A 460 35.56 -21.23 -28.01
N SER A 461 35.44 -22.23 -27.12
CA SER A 461 35.38 -23.63 -27.56
C SER A 461 34.13 -23.96 -28.38
N ASP A 462 33.08 -23.15 -28.24
CA ASP A 462 31.81 -23.33 -28.93
C ASP A 462 31.76 -22.59 -30.27
N LEU A 463 32.58 -21.55 -30.43
CA LEU A 463 32.66 -20.74 -31.64
C LEU A 463 33.74 -21.24 -32.62
N VAL A 464 34.89 -21.64 -32.11
CA VAL A 464 36.06 -21.99 -32.93
C VAL A 464 36.07 -23.47 -33.30
N GLY A 465 36.30 -23.78 -34.59
CA GLY A 465 36.38 -25.13 -35.13
C GLY A 465 37.77 -25.77 -34.95
N GLN A 466 37.84 -27.11 -35.03
CA GLN A 466 39.11 -27.85 -34.96
C GLN A 466 39.85 -27.93 -36.31
N HIS A 467 39.19 -27.56 -37.41
CA HIS A 467 39.69 -27.70 -38.77
C HIS A 467 39.45 -26.41 -39.58
N ILE A 468 40.31 -26.15 -40.57
CA ILE A 468 40.24 -24.98 -41.46
C ILE A 468 38.85 -24.93 -42.13
N GLY A 469 38.22 -23.74 -42.10
CA GLY A 469 36.91 -23.50 -42.75
C GLY A 469 35.69 -23.98 -41.96
N HIS A 470 35.88 -24.58 -40.78
CA HIS A 470 34.77 -24.96 -39.90
C HIS A 470 34.35 -23.84 -38.94
N THR A 471 35.21 -22.85 -38.67
CA THR A 471 34.95 -21.83 -37.64
C THR A 471 33.82 -20.89 -38.03
N ALA A 472 33.80 -20.35 -39.25
CA ALA A 472 32.68 -19.53 -39.71
C ALA A 472 31.34 -20.27 -39.64
N ILE A 473 31.30 -21.54 -40.06
CA ILE A 473 30.08 -22.37 -40.01
C ILE A 473 29.63 -22.60 -38.57
N LYS A 474 30.57 -22.92 -37.67
CA LYS A 474 30.27 -23.20 -36.26
C LYS A 474 29.80 -21.93 -35.53
N THR A 475 30.48 -20.81 -35.74
CA THR A 475 30.13 -19.50 -35.20
C THR A 475 28.74 -19.07 -35.67
N ARG A 476 28.47 -19.16 -36.98
CA ARG A 476 27.14 -18.85 -37.54
C ARG A 476 26.02 -19.67 -36.91
N LYS A 477 26.22 -20.98 -36.73
CA LYS A 477 25.20 -21.84 -36.08
C LYS A 477 24.87 -21.39 -34.66
N VAL A 478 25.87 -20.97 -33.88
CA VAL A 478 25.67 -20.44 -32.53
C VAL A 478 24.90 -19.12 -32.57
N LEU A 479 25.27 -18.21 -33.47
CA LEU A 479 24.58 -16.93 -33.68
C LEU A 479 23.11 -17.13 -34.08
N GLU A 480 22.84 -17.99 -35.07
CA GLU A 480 21.49 -18.35 -35.52
C GLU A 480 20.65 -18.92 -34.37
N SER A 481 21.26 -19.73 -33.49
CA SER A 481 20.54 -20.31 -32.35
C SER A 481 19.99 -19.25 -31.40
N ALA A 482 20.65 -18.09 -31.29
CA ALA A 482 20.33 -17.00 -30.37
C ALA A 482 19.42 -15.91 -30.96
N LEU A 483 19.03 -16.02 -32.25
CA LEU A 483 18.09 -15.08 -32.87
C LEU A 483 16.79 -14.96 -32.06
N GLY A 484 16.29 -13.73 -31.96
CA GLY A 484 15.16 -13.31 -31.15
C GLY A 484 15.45 -13.14 -29.65
N GLY A 485 16.71 -13.33 -29.24
CA GLY A 485 17.13 -13.39 -27.83
C GLY A 485 18.51 -12.78 -27.58
N VAL A 486 19.20 -13.29 -26.56
CA VAL A 486 20.53 -12.86 -26.13
C VAL A 486 21.57 -13.97 -26.36
N LEU A 487 22.73 -13.63 -26.94
CA LEU A 487 23.93 -14.46 -26.95
C LEU A 487 24.99 -13.86 -26.02
N PHE A 488 25.32 -14.57 -24.95
CA PHE A 488 26.38 -14.21 -24.01
C PHE A 488 27.66 -14.97 -24.33
N ILE A 489 28.73 -14.25 -24.69
CA ILE A 489 30.04 -14.79 -25.02
C ILE A 489 30.98 -14.56 -23.83
N ASP A 490 31.19 -15.59 -23.03
CA ASP A 490 32.10 -15.52 -21.88
C ASP A 490 33.56 -15.61 -22.31
N GLU A 491 34.42 -14.90 -21.57
CA GLU A 491 35.84 -14.72 -21.87
C GLU A 491 36.12 -14.41 -23.35
N ALA A 492 35.36 -13.49 -23.94
CA ALA A 492 35.42 -13.17 -25.38
C ALA A 492 36.82 -12.76 -25.86
N TYR A 493 37.65 -12.18 -24.98
CA TYR A 493 39.05 -11.87 -25.27
C TYR A 493 39.88 -13.07 -25.70
N THR A 494 39.46 -14.29 -25.37
CA THR A 494 40.15 -15.50 -25.81
C THR A 494 40.06 -15.68 -27.32
N LEU A 495 39.06 -15.12 -28.01
CA LEU A 495 38.98 -15.13 -29.48
C LEU A 495 40.10 -14.29 -30.12
N ALA A 496 40.56 -13.25 -29.42
CA ALA A 496 41.67 -12.40 -29.84
C ALA A 496 43.05 -13.00 -29.53
N LYS A 497 43.11 -14.09 -28.75
CA LYS A 497 44.37 -14.79 -28.46
C LYS A 497 44.68 -15.75 -29.61
N GLY A 498 45.91 -15.67 -30.15
CA GLY A 498 46.38 -16.52 -31.26
C GLY A 498 47.39 -15.83 -32.18
N GLY A 499 48.22 -16.59 -32.91
CA GLY A 499 49.06 -16.09 -34.01
C GLY A 499 48.36 -16.18 -35.38
N GLU A 500 49.06 -15.94 -36.49
CA GLU A 500 48.49 -15.97 -37.86
C GLU A 500 47.78 -17.29 -38.29
N LYS A 501 47.95 -18.38 -37.51
CA LYS A 501 47.31 -19.69 -37.75
C LYS A 501 46.12 -19.97 -36.83
N ASP A 502 45.70 -19.01 -36.02
CA ASP A 502 44.55 -19.16 -35.14
C ASP A 502 43.26 -18.77 -35.87
N PHE A 503 42.21 -19.57 -35.69
CA PHE A 503 40.90 -19.37 -36.31
C PHE A 503 39.98 -18.43 -35.49
N GLY A 504 40.47 -17.84 -34.39
CA GLY A 504 39.70 -16.88 -33.59
C GLY A 504 39.28 -15.61 -34.34
N SER A 505 40.14 -15.10 -35.24
CA SER A 505 39.81 -13.95 -36.10
C SER A 505 38.65 -14.25 -37.05
N GLU A 506 38.59 -15.46 -37.62
CA GLU A 506 37.49 -15.92 -38.48
C GLU A 506 36.15 -15.90 -37.74
N ALA A 507 36.14 -16.26 -36.45
CA ALA A 507 34.94 -16.16 -35.62
C ALA A 507 34.52 -14.70 -35.38
N ILE A 508 35.48 -13.80 -35.11
CA ILE A 508 35.21 -12.37 -34.91
C ILE A 508 34.62 -11.74 -36.17
N ASP A 509 35.19 -12.03 -37.34
CA ASP A 509 34.70 -11.51 -38.63
C ASP A 509 33.27 -11.98 -38.91
N GLU A 510 32.96 -13.24 -38.64
CA GLU A 510 31.61 -13.79 -38.77
C GLU A 510 30.63 -13.14 -37.78
N ILE A 511 31.03 -12.93 -36.52
CA ILE A 511 30.21 -12.22 -35.52
C ILE A 511 29.93 -10.79 -35.95
N LEU A 512 30.93 -10.04 -36.41
CA LEU A 512 30.79 -8.66 -36.87
C LEU A 512 29.83 -8.56 -38.05
N LYS A 513 29.97 -9.46 -39.02
CA LYS A 513 29.07 -9.52 -40.17
C LYS A 513 27.64 -9.83 -39.73
N PHE A 514 27.44 -10.85 -38.91
CA PHE A 514 26.12 -11.26 -38.44
C PHE A 514 25.44 -10.16 -37.61
N MET A 515 26.20 -9.48 -36.76
CA MET A 515 25.73 -8.37 -35.93
C MET A 515 25.23 -7.18 -36.77
N GLU A 516 25.85 -6.92 -37.93
CA GLU A 516 25.38 -5.89 -38.87
C GLU A 516 24.10 -6.33 -39.59
N ASP A 517 24.09 -7.58 -40.10
CA ASP A 517 22.96 -8.13 -40.86
C ASP A 517 21.70 -8.33 -39.99
N HIS A 518 21.87 -8.55 -38.67
CA HIS A 518 20.82 -8.90 -37.70
C HIS A 518 20.72 -7.93 -36.51
N ARG A 519 21.03 -6.64 -36.72
CA ARG A 519 21.12 -5.64 -35.66
C ARG A 519 19.87 -5.51 -34.76
N GLU A 520 18.68 -5.76 -35.30
CA GLU A 520 17.41 -5.71 -34.54
C GLU A 520 16.95 -7.09 -34.02
N ASP A 521 17.58 -8.18 -34.46
CA ASP A 521 17.10 -9.54 -34.21
C ASP A 521 17.84 -10.26 -33.07
N ILE A 522 18.99 -9.76 -32.62
CA ILE A 522 19.83 -10.41 -31.61
C ILE A 522 20.51 -9.40 -30.69
N VAL A 523 20.72 -9.77 -29.43
CA VAL A 523 21.54 -9.01 -28.49
C VAL A 523 22.80 -9.80 -28.14
N LEU A 524 23.97 -9.29 -28.54
CA LEU A 524 25.27 -9.85 -28.17
C LEU A 524 25.80 -9.20 -26.89
N ILE A 525 26.19 -10.02 -25.91
CA ILE A 525 26.88 -9.58 -24.69
C ILE A 525 28.26 -10.22 -24.66
N PHE A 526 29.32 -9.42 -24.75
CA PHE A 526 30.70 -9.88 -24.64
C PHE A 526 31.20 -9.68 -23.22
N ALA A 527 31.65 -10.74 -22.56
CA ALA A 527 32.12 -10.67 -21.18
C ALA A 527 33.60 -11.03 -21.05
N GLY A 528 34.29 -10.39 -20.11
CA GLY A 528 35.67 -10.72 -19.79
C GLY A 528 36.33 -9.77 -18.80
N TYR A 529 37.63 -9.95 -18.59
CA TYR A 529 38.43 -9.07 -17.75
C TYR A 529 38.69 -7.75 -18.46
N THR A 530 38.59 -6.64 -17.72
CA THR A 530 38.70 -5.28 -18.24
C THR A 530 39.92 -5.10 -19.15
N LYS A 531 41.12 -5.49 -18.69
CA LYS A 531 42.37 -5.35 -19.45
C LYS A 531 42.47 -6.25 -20.69
N ASP A 532 41.89 -7.45 -20.64
CA ASP A 532 41.94 -8.38 -21.77
C ASP A 532 40.90 -8.02 -22.84
N MET A 533 39.76 -7.47 -22.43
CA MET A 533 38.73 -6.99 -23.35
C MET A 533 39.16 -5.74 -24.12
N GLU A 534 40.07 -4.91 -23.58
CA GLU A 534 40.67 -3.82 -24.37
C GLU A 534 41.40 -4.34 -25.60
N LYS A 535 42.19 -5.41 -25.44
CA LYS A 535 42.90 -6.07 -26.56
C LYS A 535 41.92 -6.68 -27.56
N PHE A 536 40.82 -7.24 -27.07
CA PHE A 536 39.74 -7.75 -27.94
C PHE A 536 39.16 -6.65 -28.83
N LEU A 537 38.88 -5.48 -28.25
CA LEU A 537 38.35 -4.33 -28.99
C LEU A 537 39.36 -3.71 -29.97
N GLU A 538 40.66 -3.93 -29.78
CA GLU A 538 41.72 -3.46 -30.69
C GLU A 538 41.89 -4.36 -31.92
N MET A 539 41.36 -5.59 -31.92
CA MET A 539 41.47 -6.51 -33.06
C MET A 539 40.76 -5.99 -34.32
N ASN A 540 39.67 -5.25 -34.15
CA ASN A 540 38.90 -4.69 -35.26
C ASN A 540 38.18 -3.41 -34.78
N GLU A 541 38.45 -2.27 -35.42
CA GLU A 541 37.81 -0.99 -35.09
C GLU A 541 36.28 -1.06 -35.14
N GLY A 542 35.73 -1.99 -35.94
CA GLY A 542 34.31 -2.25 -36.07
C GLY A 542 33.63 -2.81 -34.82
N LEU A 543 34.38 -3.35 -33.85
CA LEU A 543 33.84 -3.82 -32.56
C LEU A 543 33.45 -2.63 -31.66
N ARG A 544 34.33 -1.63 -31.54
CA ARG A 544 34.10 -0.47 -30.66
C ARG A 544 32.90 0.35 -31.09
N SER A 545 32.69 0.53 -32.39
CA SER A 545 31.56 1.31 -32.90
C SER A 545 30.20 0.60 -32.76
N ARG A 546 30.18 -0.74 -32.67
CA ARG A 546 28.96 -1.54 -32.64
C ARG A 546 28.52 -1.98 -31.25
N ILE A 547 29.41 -1.90 -30.26
CA ILE A 547 29.17 -2.30 -28.87
C ILE A 547 29.34 -1.07 -27.94
N PRO A 548 28.41 -0.10 -27.95
CA PRO A 548 28.56 1.13 -27.18
C PRO A 548 28.15 1.00 -25.71
N ASN A 549 27.39 -0.03 -25.34
CA ASN A 549 26.92 -0.21 -23.96
C ASN A 549 27.98 -0.97 -23.16
N VAL A 550 28.53 -0.34 -22.13
CA VAL A 550 29.59 -0.92 -21.29
C VAL A 550 29.12 -0.98 -19.86
N PHE A 551 29.22 -2.15 -19.25
CA PHE A 551 28.84 -2.40 -17.86
C PHE A 551 30.06 -2.80 -17.04
N HIS A 552 30.34 -2.04 -15.99
CA HIS A 552 31.51 -2.25 -15.13
C HIS A 552 31.14 -2.97 -13.84
N PHE A 553 31.56 -4.23 -13.74
CA PHE A 553 31.35 -5.09 -12.57
C PHE A 553 32.54 -4.98 -11.62
N GLU A 554 32.37 -4.17 -10.59
CA GLU A 554 33.35 -3.97 -9.52
C GLU A 554 33.50 -5.21 -8.62
N ASP A 555 34.64 -5.31 -7.95
CA ASP A 555 34.85 -6.33 -6.93
C ASP A 555 33.95 -6.09 -5.72
N TYR A 556 33.45 -7.16 -5.11
CA TYR A 556 32.65 -7.06 -3.90
C TYR A 556 33.53 -6.64 -2.73
N SER A 557 32.98 -5.78 -1.87
CA SER A 557 33.57 -5.53 -0.56
C SER A 557 33.52 -6.80 0.28
N ILE A 558 34.36 -6.86 1.32
CA ILE A 558 34.38 -8.03 2.20
C ILE A 558 33.04 -8.22 2.93
N GLU A 559 32.34 -7.13 3.26
CA GLU A 559 31.00 -7.13 3.84
C GLU A 559 29.95 -7.71 2.87
N GLN A 560 30.04 -7.35 1.58
CA GLN A 560 29.18 -7.91 0.54
C GLN A 560 29.46 -9.40 0.34
N LEU A 561 30.72 -9.82 0.36
CA LEU A 561 31.08 -11.25 0.30
C LEU A 561 30.53 -12.03 1.50
N TYR A 562 30.52 -11.45 2.71
CA TYR A 562 29.88 -12.08 3.87
C TYR A 562 28.41 -12.37 3.60
N GLN A 563 27.67 -11.39 3.10
CA GLN A 563 26.25 -11.53 2.81
C GLN A 563 26.00 -12.58 1.71
N ILE A 564 26.81 -12.57 0.63
CA ILE A 564 26.69 -13.54 -0.47
C ILE A 564 26.91 -14.95 0.07
N GLY A 565 27.95 -15.14 0.88
CA GLY A 565 28.29 -16.42 1.47
C GLY A 565 27.26 -16.93 2.48
N LEU A 566 26.72 -16.05 3.33
CA LEU A 566 25.64 -16.38 4.26
C LEU A 566 24.37 -16.80 3.50
N ASN A 567 23.98 -16.04 2.46
CA ASN A 567 22.81 -16.38 1.65
C ASN A 567 22.97 -17.75 0.96
N ASP A 568 24.17 -18.10 0.49
CA ASP A 568 24.45 -19.43 -0.08
C ASP A 568 24.26 -20.56 0.96
N LEU A 569 24.74 -20.39 2.20
CA LEU A 569 24.54 -21.39 3.26
C LEU A 569 23.07 -21.52 3.68
N VAL A 570 22.39 -20.38 3.87
CA VAL A 570 20.97 -20.35 4.24
C VAL A 570 20.11 -20.97 3.14
N SER A 571 20.41 -20.70 1.87
CA SER A 571 19.69 -21.31 0.74
C SER A 571 19.80 -22.84 0.69
N LYS A 572 20.83 -23.41 1.32
CA LYS A 572 21.06 -24.85 1.47
C LYS A 572 20.49 -25.42 2.77
N GLY A 573 19.79 -24.62 3.58
CA GLY A 573 19.16 -25.04 4.83
C GLY A 573 20.05 -24.93 6.08
N TYR A 574 21.23 -24.30 5.98
CA TYR A 574 22.13 -24.14 7.12
C TYR A 574 21.93 -22.81 7.85
N LYS A 575 21.90 -22.87 9.18
CA LYS A 575 22.05 -21.75 10.11
C LYS A 575 23.51 -21.68 10.53
N VAL A 576 24.04 -20.47 10.67
CA VAL A 576 25.44 -20.25 11.04
C VAL A 576 25.54 -19.06 11.99
N ASP A 577 26.45 -19.14 12.95
CA ASP A 577 26.84 -17.97 13.75
C ASP A 577 27.46 -16.92 12.82
N VAL A 578 26.73 -15.82 12.65
CA VAL A 578 27.08 -14.74 11.72
C VAL A 578 28.41 -14.10 12.10
N GLU A 579 28.66 -13.88 13.40
CA GLU A 579 29.92 -13.25 13.83
C GLU A 579 31.11 -14.18 13.61
N ALA A 580 30.96 -15.47 13.92
CA ALA A 580 32.01 -16.45 13.71
C ALA A 580 32.34 -16.62 12.22
N TYR A 581 31.31 -16.64 11.38
CA TYR A 581 31.47 -16.72 9.92
C TYR A 581 32.16 -15.49 9.33
N GLN A 582 31.75 -14.29 9.77
CA GLN A 582 32.39 -13.04 9.34
C GLN A 582 33.87 -12.99 9.75
N LYS A 583 34.20 -13.38 10.99
CA LYS A 583 35.59 -13.47 11.47
C LYS A 583 36.42 -14.44 10.63
N LEU A 584 35.88 -15.63 10.34
CA LEU A 584 36.50 -16.64 9.49
C LEU A 584 36.79 -16.10 8.08
N LEU A 585 35.78 -15.53 7.42
CA LEU A 585 35.95 -15.00 6.08
C LEU A 585 36.91 -13.81 6.04
N LYS A 586 36.85 -12.91 7.03
CA LYS A 586 37.81 -11.80 7.15
C LYS A 586 39.25 -12.32 7.17
N ASN A 587 39.51 -13.24 8.09
CA ASN A 587 40.82 -13.86 8.27
C ASN A 587 41.32 -14.51 6.97
N ASN A 588 40.46 -15.30 6.33
CA ASN A 588 40.83 -16.02 5.13
C ASN A 588 41.01 -15.09 3.93
N PHE A 589 40.24 -14.01 3.83
CA PHE A 589 40.35 -13.02 2.76
C PHE A 589 41.66 -12.23 2.85
N GLU A 590 42.01 -11.74 4.04
CA GLU A 590 43.27 -11.00 4.29
C GLU A 590 44.52 -11.83 3.99
N ARG A 591 44.42 -13.16 4.04
CA ARG A 591 45.52 -14.10 3.72
C ARG A 591 45.43 -14.69 2.32
N SER A 592 44.41 -14.34 1.53
CA SER A 592 44.20 -14.86 0.19
C SER A 592 44.79 -13.96 -0.88
N ASN A 593 45.33 -14.57 -1.94
CA ASN A 593 45.65 -13.87 -3.20
C ASN A 593 44.58 -14.12 -4.28
N ASP A 594 43.44 -14.71 -3.92
CA ASP A 594 42.35 -15.05 -4.83
C ASP A 594 41.23 -14.01 -4.75
N PHE A 595 41.13 -13.19 -5.80
CA PHE A 595 40.13 -12.13 -5.95
C PHE A 595 38.97 -12.56 -6.86
N SER A 596 38.59 -13.85 -6.84
CA SER A 596 37.48 -14.39 -7.64
C SER A 596 36.09 -14.15 -7.04
N ASN A 597 35.96 -13.22 -6.07
CA ASN A 597 34.70 -12.68 -5.56
C ASN A 597 33.69 -13.77 -5.12
N GLY A 598 32.50 -13.82 -5.74
CA GLY A 598 31.47 -14.83 -5.45
C GLY A 598 31.98 -16.27 -5.58
N ARG A 599 32.95 -16.52 -6.49
CA ARG A 599 33.60 -17.83 -6.61
C ARG A 599 34.48 -18.12 -5.40
N TRP A 600 35.22 -17.12 -4.91
CA TRP A 600 36.05 -17.26 -3.71
C TRP A 600 35.19 -17.62 -2.50
N VAL A 601 34.11 -16.89 -2.23
CA VAL A 601 33.26 -17.17 -1.05
C VAL A 601 32.54 -18.52 -1.18
N ARG A 602 32.10 -18.90 -2.38
CA ARG A 602 31.57 -20.25 -2.63
C ARG A 602 32.60 -21.32 -2.29
N ASN A 603 33.87 -21.15 -2.68
CA ASN A 603 34.93 -22.09 -2.32
C ASN A 603 35.16 -22.16 -0.81
N GLN A 604 35.02 -21.04 -0.07
CA GLN A 604 35.07 -21.05 1.39
C GLN A 604 33.90 -21.84 1.99
N ASN A 605 32.68 -21.63 1.51
CA ASN A 605 31.51 -22.39 1.94
C ASN A 605 31.64 -23.89 1.63
N GLU A 606 32.18 -24.25 0.47
CA GLU A 606 32.43 -25.66 0.14
C GLU A 606 33.45 -26.29 1.10
N LYS A 607 34.46 -25.56 1.56
CA LYS A 607 35.38 -26.04 2.62
C LYS A 607 34.65 -26.24 3.94
N ILE A 608 33.80 -25.29 4.35
CA ILE A 608 32.98 -25.42 5.56
C ILE A 608 32.08 -26.66 5.47
N LEU A 609 31.37 -26.85 4.36
CA LEU A 609 30.48 -28.00 4.18
C LEU A 609 31.23 -29.33 4.16
N ARG A 610 32.48 -29.38 3.65
CA ARG A 610 33.34 -30.57 3.79
C ARG A 610 33.68 -30.86 5.26
N LYS A 611 33.95 -29.82 6.06
CA LYS A 611 34.20 -29.97 7.50
C LYS A 611 32.93 -30.36 8.26
N VAL A 612 31.77 -29.85 7.88
CA VAL A 612 30.47 -30.31 8.39
C VAL A 612 30.28 -31.80 8.11
N ALA A 613 30.55 -32.26 6.89
CA ALA A 613 30.43 -33.69 6.55
C ALA A 613 31.38 -34.57 7.39
N MET A 614 32.61 -34.13 7.64
CA MET A 614 33.54 -34.84 8.53
C MET A 614 33.02 -34.86 9.98
N TYR A 615 32.53 -33.74 10.49
CA TYR A 615 31.98 -33.63 11.84
C TYR A 615 30.78 -34.57 12.05
N LEU A 616 29.86 -34.63 11.08
CA LEU A 616 28.72 -35.55 11.10
C LEU A 616 29.18 -37.02 11.15
N PHE A 617 30.17 -37.37 10.33
CA PHE A 617 30.73 -38.71 10.28
C PHE A 617 31.42 -39.11 11.60
N GLU A 618 32.24 -38.24 12.17
CA GLU A 618 32.99 -38.52 13.40
C GLU A 618 32.08 -38.64 14.63
N ASN A 619 30.98 -37.91 14.67
CA ASN A 619 30.03 -37.90 15.78
C ASN A 619 28.81 -38.79 15.58
N ASN A 620 28.73 -39.51 14.44
CA ASN A 620 27.62 -40.37 14.07
C ASN A 620 26.26 -39.64 14.10
N ILE A 621 26.23 -38.42 13.54
CA ILE A 621 25.04 -37.55 13.41
C ILE A 621 24.58 -37.57 11.95
N GLU A 622 23.28 -37.75 11.70
CA GLU A 622 22.75 -37.83 10.32
C GLU A 622 22.62 -36.46 9.63
N ILE A 623 22.15 -35.44 10.34
CA ILE A 623 21.94 -34.10 9.81
C ILE A 623 22.09 -33.03 10.90
N ILE A 624 22.50 -31.83 10.50
CA ILE A 624 22.48 -30.64 11.36
C ILE A 624 21.85 -29.48 10.60
N GLU A 625 21.05 -28.69 11.31
CA GLU A 625 20.58 -27.41 10.80
C GLU A 625 21.56 -26.28 11.09
N THR A 626 22.26 -26.31 12.22
CA THR A 626 23.18 -25.25 12.64
C THR A 626 24.62 -25.73 12.55
N ILE A 627 25.46 -25.00 11.83
CA ILE A 627 26.90 -25.28 11.71
C ILE A 627 27.57 -24.96 13.06
N PRO A 628 28.20 -25.96 13.73
CA PRO A 628 28.87 -25.73 15.01
C PRO A 628 30.07 -24.78 14.86
N SER A 629 30.31 -23.96 15.89
CA SER A 629 31.42 -23.00 15.87
C SER A 629 32.79 -23.68 15.72
N GLU A 630 32.98 -24.87 16.30
CA GLU A 630 34.22 -25.64 16.14
C GLU A 630 34.49 -26.06 14.67
N VAL A 631 33.43 -26.25 13.88
CA VAL A 631 33.56 -26.54 12.44
C VAL A 631 34.08 -25.32 11.69
N LEU A 632 33.59 -24.13 12.04
CA LEU A 632 34.08 -22.86 11.49
C LEU A 632 35.53 -22.57 11.92
N GLU A 633 35.88 -22.83 13.18
CA GLU A 633 37.24 -22.67 13.71
C GLU A 633 38.26 -23.54 12.95
N ASN A 634 37.86 -24.74 12.53
CA ASN A 634 38.67 -25.64 11.72
C ASN A 634 38.83 -25.23 10.25
N CYS A 635 38.26 -24.09 9.84
CA CYS A 635 38.34 -23.55 8.48
C CYS A 635 39.27 -22.33 8.33
N TYR A 636 39.85 -21.84 9.43
CA TYR A 636 40.82 -20.73 9.38
C TYR A 636 42.09 -21.16 8.63
N ILE A 637 42.65 -20.26 7.80
CA ILE A 637 43.91 -20.45 7.06
C ILE A 637 45.06 -19.78 7.80
#